data_AF-A0A2D6Q5T0-F1
#
_entry.id   AF-A0A2D6Q5T0-F1
#
_cell.length_a   1.000
_cell.length_b   1.000
_cell.length_c   1.000
_cell.angle_alpha   90.00
_cell.angle_beta   90.00
_cell.angle_gamma   90.00
#
_symmetry.space_group_name_H-M   'P 1'
#
loop_
_entity.id
_entity.type
_entity.pdbx_description
1 polymer ?
#
loop_
_entity_poly.entity_id
_entity_poly.type
_entity_poly.pdbx_seq_one_letter_code
_entity_poly.pdbx_strand_id
1 'polypeptide(L)'
;MSHEEKHSFVPYGKQTLTDQDRKAVYDALASDWITSGPKVTEFENKVCAYTGAKFGVAVNSGTAALDVAIRALELPEGSEIITTPFTWISTVNSILFNKMVPVLADICPKTYNLSVESVRAKISDKTKAILFIDYAGQPADIEGFRSLADEFGLFLIEDAAQSFSAWYQGKRVGSLAADMTTFSFHPVKHITTGEGGMVVTQSEKFIERLKMLRNHGVTKSFKDRLVGTPSYTYDVKYLSKNYRISDFQCALGISQLSRSDEFLEAREKIAFRYTTAFGSQSLITVPFVAQGSRSAWHIYPILLDISIDRDVFFKKMREKNVGVNVHHIPAYQFSYHKSKFDWKAIDYPVCHDVFLRTVTLPIFPLLSSEDQQYVIYSVIEVLKEMKGEMQMNTVSNINNTNYSNIVETKPKLRMWALIPARGGSKRIPRKNVIDFVGKPMLQYSIDAAKQSGLFERVIVSTEDAEIAAVARQHCEVDLRDPTLATDAATLKDVCAEFVRRHQGQVDVICLMEADCPMRDAKALQVGARAFLEGKHSMLMSVFSYGTFYPFWALANKTLEGENLPGYQFFFSKKYLVKSQQLPKVYCPSGAFKFFQVSRFLETPSMYPDDLDVCELPWYKALDIDTYKDLIMGKMMQLFLNQHGEDFFEREEKQFLEYRDNMLASGNLTERK
;
A
#
# COMPACT_ATOMS: atom_id res chain seq x y z
N MET A 1 -2.40 25.81 -36.63
CA MET A 1 -3.56 25.44 -35.80
C MET A 1 -3.90 23.98 -36.07
N SER A 2 -3.30 23.05 -35.33
CA SER A 2 -3.81 21.68 -35.26
C SER A 2 -4.57 21.57 -33.94
N HIS A 3 -5.90 21.50 -34.02
CA HIS A 3 -6.69 21.06 -32.88
C HIS A 3 -6.29 19.62 -32.57
N GLU A 4 -5.50 19.40 -31.52
CA GLU A 4 -5.43 18.07 -30.90
C GLU A 4 -6.84 17.70 -30.49
N GLU A 5 -7.43 16.70 -31.14
CA GLU A 5 -8.70 16.13 -30.71
C GLU A 5 -8.51 15.61 -29.28
N LYS A 6 -9.10 16.32 -28.31
CA LYS A 6 -9.04 15.92 -26.90
C LYS A 6 -9.66 14.53 -26.78
N HIS A 7 -8.96 13.62 -26.09
CA HIS A 7 -9.48 12.30 -25.76
C HIS A 7 -10.86 12.42 -25.09
N SER A 8 -11.75 11.49 -25.41
CA SER A 8 -13.07 11.40 -24.79
C SER A 8 -12.96 11.34 -23.27
N PHE A 9 -13.95 11.90 -22.56
CA PHE A 9 -13.98 11.90 -21.11
C PHE A 9 -14.03 10.47 -20.54
N VAL A 10 -13.03 10.12 -19.72
CA VAL A 10 -12.96 8.83 -19.02
C VAL A 10 -13.51 9.02 -17.60
N PRO A 11 -14.71 8.52 -17.26
CA PRO A 11 -15.30 8.72 -15.94
C PRO A 11 -14.55 7.92 -14.85
N TYR A 12 -14.59 8.36 -13.59
CA TYR A 12 -13.96 7.61 -12.49
C TYR A 12 -14.64 6.25 -12.23
N GLY A 13 -15.95 6.17 -12.49
CA GLY A 13 -16.77 4.99 -12.30
C GLY A 13 -18.00 5.06 -13.21
N LYS A 14 -18.45 3.89 -13.69
CA LYS A 14 -19.56 3.76 -14.65
C LYS A 14 -20.26 2.42 -14.47
N GLN A 15 -21.59 2.43 -14.52
CA GLN A 15 -22.41 1.23 -14.57
C GLN A 15 -22.32 0.54 -15.93
N THR A 16 -22.42 -0.79 -15.93
CA THR A 16 -22.46 -1.61 -17.15
C THR A 16 -23.85 -2.20 -17.34
N LEU A 17 -24.56 -1.77 -18.39
CA LEU A 17 -25.91 -2.25 -18.72
C LEU A 17 -25.95 -2.87 -20.13
N THR A 18 -26.51 -4.08 -20.23
CA THR A 18 -26.72 -4.82 -21.49
C THR A 18 -28.20 -4.87 -21.87
N ASP A 19 -28.50 -5.35 -23.07
CA ASP A 19 -29.89 -5.57 -23.50
C ASP A 19 -30.61 -6.61 -22.64
N GLN A 20 -29.87 -7.58 -22.08
CA GLN A 20 -30.42 -8.52 -21.11
C GLN A 20 -30.91 -7.81 -19.84
N ASP A 21 -30.14 -6.84 -19.34
CA ASP A 21 -30.55 -6.02 -18.19
C ASP A 21 -31.82 -5.21 -18.51
N ARG A 22 -31.85 -4.56 -19.69
CA ARG A 22 -33.01 -3.78 -20.15
C ARG A 22 -34.25 -4.65 -20.27
N LYS A 23 -34.10 -5.84 -20.86
CA LYS A 23 -35.19 -6.81 -20.99
C LYS A 23 -35.67 -7.29 -19.62
N ALA A 24 -34.77 -7.61 -18.69
CA ALA A 24 -35.16 -8.05 -17.34
C ALA A 24 -35.99 -6.99 -16.61
N VAL A 25 -35.63 -5.71 -16.75
CA VAL A 25 -36.41 -4.58 -16.20
C VAL A 25 -37.75 -4.45 -16.90
N TYR A 26 -37.78 -4.51 -18.24
CA TYR A 26 -39.02 -4.44 -19.02
C TYR A 26 -40.00 -5.56 -18.63
N ASP A 27 -39.52 -6.80 -18.56
CA ASP A 27 -40.34 -7.96 -18.18
C ASP A 27 -40.94 -7.79 -16.78
N ALA A 28 -40.19 -7.21 -15.83
CA ALA A 28 -40.69 -6.92 -14.49
C ALA A 28 -41.74 -5.80 -14.49
N LEU A 29 -41.52 -4.74 -15.27
CA LEU A 29 -42.48 -3.64 -15.42
C LEU A 29 -43.77 -4.06 -16.15
N ALA A 30 -43.68 -5.05 -17.03
CA ALA A 30 -44.84 -5.62 -17.72
C ALA A 30 -45.64 -6.60 -16.86
N SER A 31 -45.16 -6.94 -15.65
CA SER A 31 -45.84 -7.83 -14.71
C SER A 31 -46.80 -7.07 -13.77
N ASP A 32 -47.63 -7.81 -13.03
CA ASP A 32 -48.52 -7.24 -12.01
C ASP A 32 -47.78 -6.66 -10.78
N TRP A 33 -46.47 -6.87 -10.66
CA TRP A 33 -45.67 -6.53 -9.48
C TRP A 33 -44.56 -5.54 -9.82
N ILE A 34 -44.82 -4.24 -9.58
CA ILE A 34 -43.84 -3.16 -9.84
C ILE A 34 -43.16 -2.62 -8.58
N THR A 35 -43.61 -3.01 -7.38
CA THR A 35 -42.99 -2.67 -6.08
C THR A 35 -42.41 -3.94 -5.44
N SER A 36 -42.54 -4.19 -4.14
CA SER A 36 -42.08 -5.45 -3.54
C SER A 36 -42.95 -6.65 -3.94
N GLY A 37 -42.44 -7.48 -4.85
CA GLY A 37 -43.08 -8.69 -5.37
C GLY A 37 -42.12 -9.90 -5.41
N PRO A 38 -42.36 -10.88 -6.30
CA PRO A 38 -41.54 -12.08 -6.42
C PRO A 38 -40.06 -11.84 -6.74
N LYS A 39 -39.71 -10.80 -7.50
CA LYS A 39 -38.31 -10.52 -7.86
C LYS A 39 -37.48 -10.08 -6.68
N VAL A 40 -38.07 -9.43 -5.67
CA VAL A 40 -37.38 -9.15 -4.40
C VAL A 40 -36.91 -10.45 -3.74
N THR A 41 -37.79 -11.43 -3.56
CA THR A 41 -37.43 -12.72 -2.93
C THR A 41 -36.44 -13.51 -3.78
N GLU A 42 -36.60 -13.51 -5.10
CA GLU A 42 -35.64 -14.16 -6.01
C GLU A 42 -34.24 -13.53 -5.89
N PHE A 43 -34.16 -12.21 -5.82
CA PHE A 43 -32.89 -11.49 -5.68
C PHE A 43 -32.23 -11.75 -4.33
N GLU A 44 -33.00 -11.68 -3.23
CA GLU A 44 -32.54 -12.05 -1.87
C GLU A 44 -31.92 -13.45 -1.86
N ASN A 45 -32.63 -14.44 -2.40
CA ASN A 45 -32.18 -15.82 -2.44
C ASN A 45 -30.91 -16.00 -3.30
N LYS A 46 -30.85 -15.34 -4.47
CA LYS A 46 -29.67 -15.45 -5.35
C LYS A 46 -28.44 -14.77 -4.74
N VAL A 47 -28.58 -13.63 -4.06
CA VAL A 47 -27.47 -12.99 -3.34
C VAL A 47 -27.00 -13.84 -2.17
N CYS A 48 -27.92 -14.44 -1.41
CA CYS A 48 -27.59 -15.38 -0.34
C CYS A 48 -26.80 -16.57 -0.88
N ALA A 49 -27.28 -17.19 -1.96
CA ALA A 49 -26.58 -18.29 -2.63
C ALA A 49 -25.20 -17.88 -3.15
N TYR A 50 -25.06 -16.66 -3.70
CA TYR A 50 -23.79 -16.16 -4.22
C TYR A 50 -22.77 -15.89 -3.11
N THR A 51 -23.20 -15.30 -1.99
CA THR A 51 -22.32 -14.90 -0.88
C THR A 51 -22.06 -16.03 0.13
N GLY A 52 -22.95 -17.02 0.19
CA GLY A 52 -22.97 -18.06 1.23
C GLY A 52 -23.72 -17.66 2.51
N ALA A 53 -24.42 -16.53 2.51
CA ALA A 53 -25.26 -16.12 3.63
C ALA A 53 -26.53 -16.98 3.71
N LYS A 54 -27.01 -17.29 4.92
CA LYS A 54 -28.27 -18.04 5.11
C LYS A 54 -29.50 -17.19 4.81
N PHE A 55 -29.47 -15.91 5.16
CA PHE A 55 -30.60 -14.99 5.01
C PHE A 55 -30.19 -13.62 4.46
N GLY A 56 -31.13 -12.98 3.75
CA GLY A 56 -30.93 -11.65 3.17
C GLY A 56 -32.23 -10.86 3.11
N VAL A 57 -32.14 -9.54 3.31
CA VAL A 57 -33.25 -8.58 3.14
C VAL A 57 -32.82 -7.45 2.23
N ALA A 58 -33.42 -7.38 1.04
CA ALA A 58 -33.16 -6.30 0.09
C ALA A 58 -33.89 -5.03 0.50
N VAL A 59 -33.21 -3.89 0.40
CA VAL A 59 -33.68 -2.55 0.75
C VAL A 59 -33.32 -1.54 -0.34
N ASN A 60 -33.89 -0.34 -0.28
CA ASN A 60 -33.77 0.65 -1.36
C ASN A 60 -32.40 1.34 -1.50
N SER A 61 -31.47 1.16 -0.57
CA SER A 61 -30.12 1.76 -0.63
C SER A 61 -29.15 1.08 0.35
N GLY A 62 -27.84 1.25 0.14
CA GLY A 62 -26.82 0.84 1.12
C GLY A 62 -26.95 1.58 2.45
N THR A 63 -27.33 2.85 2.44
CA THR A 63 -27.61 3.62 3.66
C THR A 63 -28.78 3.04 4.45
N ALA A 64 -29.86 2.65 3.76
CA ALA A 64 -30.99 1.98 4.40
C ALA A 64 -30.56 0.63 5.00
N ALA A 65 -29.66 -0.11 4.34
CA ALA A 65 -29.12 -1.37 4.84
C ALA A 65 -28.37 -1.16 6.16
N LEU A 66 -27.52 -0.13 6.25
CA LEU A 66 -26.83 0.26 7.48
C LEU A 66 -27.81 0.67 8.60
N ASP A 67 -28.80 1.50 8.28
CA ASP A 67 -29.79 1.96 9.27
C ASP A 67 -30.60 0.78 9.86
N VAL A 68 -31.09 -0.14 9.02
CA VAL A 68 -31.85 -1.30 9.52
C VAL A 68 -30.96 -2.32 10.22
N ALA A 69 -29.70 -2.49 9.81
CA ALA A 69 -28.74 -3.36 10.50
C ALA A 69 -28.47 -2.86 11.93
N ILE A 70 -28.14 -1.57 12.08
CA ILE A 70 -27.91 -0.98 13.41
C ILE A 70 -29.18 -1.07 14.27
N ARG A 71 -30.35 -0.76 13.70
CA ARG A 71 -31.62 -0.83 14.44
C ARG A 71 -31.99 -2.26 14.85
N ALA A 72 -31.66 -3.27 14.05
CA ALA A 72 -31.93 -4.68 14.37
C ALA A 72 -31.16 -5.20 15.59
N LEU A 73 -30.07 -4.53 15.98
CA LEU A 73 -29.32 -4.82 17.20
C LEU A 73 -30.12 -4.49 18.48
N GLU A 74 -31.12 -3.59 18.41
CA GLU A 74 -31.92 -3.12 19.55
C GLU A 74 -31.07 -2.58 20.71
N LEU A 75 -30.00 -1.87 20.39
CA LEU A 75 -29.15 -1.26 21.42
C LEU A 75 -29.90 -0.14 22.14
N PRO A 76 -29.62 0.09 23.43
CA PRO A 76 -30.12 1.27 24.15
C PRO A 76 -29.62 2.57 23.51
N GLU A 77 -30.45 3.61 23.52
CA GLU A 77 -30.05 4.97 23.10
C GLU A 77 -28.78 5.42 23.84
N GLY A 78 -27.85 6.06 23.11
CA GLY A 78 -26.56 6.48 23.66
C GLY A 78 -25.49 5.41 23.72
N SER A 79 -25.76 4.18 23.25
CA SER A 79 -24.70 3.16 23.09
C SER A 79 -23.64 3.62 22.10
N GLU A 80 -22.39 3.26 22.35
CA GLU A 80 -21.27 3.57 21.46
C GLU A 80 -21.10 2.50 20.39
N ILE A 81 -20.92 2.95 19.14
CA ILE A 81 -20.54 2.11 18.00
C ILE A 81 -19.21 2.64 17.48
N ILE A 82 -18.16 1.81 17.53
CA ILE A 82 -16.84 2.19 17.02
C ILE A 82 -16.82 2.01 15.50
N THR A 83 -16.32 3.01 14.77
CA THR A 83 -16.16 2.98 13.32
C THR A 83 -14.94 3.80 12.87
N THR A 84 -14.72 3.92 11.56
CA THR A 84 -13.60 4.65 10.97
C THR A 84 -13.96 6.10 10.61
N PRO A 85 -13.05 7.08 10.78
CA PRO A 85 -13.19 8.42 10.18
C PRO A 85 -13.13 8.36 8.64
N PHE A 86 -12.51 7.34 8.05
CA PHE A 86 -12.21 7.26 6.63
C PHE A 86 -13.27 6.46 5.87
N THR A 87 -14.44 7.08 5.68
CA THR A 87 -15.63 6.41 5.11
C THR A 87 -16.53 7.37 4.33
N TRP A 88 -17.43 6.82 3.52
CA TRP A 88 -18.61 7.56 3.10
C TRP A 88 -19.53 7.85 4.28
N ILE A 89 -20.14 9.04 4.26
CA ILE A 89 -20.79 9.60 5.45
C ILE A 89 -22.03 8.82 5.92
N SER A 90 -22.61 7.97 5.08
CA SER A 90 -23.73 7.10 5.47
C SER A 90 -23.39 6.22 6.67
N THR A 91 -22.15 5.77 6.79
CA THR A 91 -21.67 4.92 7.89
C THR A 91 -21.88 5.60 9.24
N VAL A 92 -21.33 6.81 9.39
CA VAL A 92 -21.47 7.60 10.62
C VAL A 92 -22.91 8.08 10.81
N ASN A 93 -23.57 8.51 9.74
CA ASN A 93 -24.94 9.02 9.83
C ASN A 93 -25.95 7.94 10.23
N SER A 94 -25.78 6.69 9.81
CA SER A 94 -26.66 5.59 10.22
C SER A 94 -26.54 5.27 11.71
N ILE A 95 -25.36 5.46 12.32
CA ILE A 95 -25.19 5.39 13.79
C ILE A 95 -26.03 6.50 14.45
N LEU A 96 -25.94 7.73 13.94
CA LEU A 96 -26.66 8.89 14.47
C LEU A 96 -28.19 8.81 14.27
N PHE A 97 -28.66 8.30 13.14
CA PHE A 97 -30.09 8.10 12.88
C PHE A 97 -30.74 7.15 13.88
N ASN A 98 -29.95 6.23 14.45
CA ASN A 98 -30.38 5.32 15.50
C ASN A 98 -30.10 5.85 16.91
N LYS A 99 -29.69 7.13 17.04
CA LYS A 99 -29.37 7.78 18.32
C LYS A 99 -28.25 7.08 19.11
N MET A 100 -27.34 6.45 18.38
CA MET A 100 -26.12 5.88 18.93
C MET A 100 -24.98 6.91 18.84
N VAL A 101 -23.93 6.70 19.62
CA VAL A 101 -22.74 7.57 19.65
C VAL A 101 -21.66 6.95 18.76
N PRO A 102 -21.30 7.58 17.62
CA PRO A 102 -20.16 7.12 16.84
C PRO A 102 -18.86 7.41 17.60
N VAL A 103 -18.02 6.41 17.76
CA VAL A 103 -16.65 6.55 18.27
C VAL A 103 -15.70 6.24 17.13
N LEU A 104 -14.84 7.20 16.77
CA LEU A 104 -13.92 7.00 15.66
C LEU A 104 -12.61 6.37 16.15
N ALA A 105 -12.10 5.42 15.38
CA ALA A 105 -10.80 4.79 15.52
C ALA A 105 -10.04 4.88 14.19
N ASP A 106 -8.71 5.05 14.25
CA ASP A 106 -7.88 5.29 13.08
C ASP A 106 -7.73 4.04 12.20
N ILE A 107 -7.17 4.23 11.00
CA ILE A 107 -7.04 3.20 9.97
C ILE A 107 -5.65 2.57 9.96
N CYS A 108 -5.57 1.38 9.37
CA CYS A 108 -4.30 0.73 9.04
C CYS A 108 -3.59 1.48 7.90
N PRO A 109 -2.29 1.80 8.03
CA PRO A 109 -1.55 2.59 7.03
C PRO A 109 -1.31 1.87 5.70
N LYS A 110 -1.55 0.55 5.64
CA LYS A 110 -1.38 -0.24 4.41
C LYS A 110 -2.72 -0.49 3.72
N THR A 111 -3.70 -1.01 4.45
CA THR A 111 -4.98 -1.44 3.89
C THR A 111 -6.01 -0.31 3.83
N TYR A 112 -5.79 0.76 4.61
CA TYR A 112 -6.72 1.88 4.83
C TYR A 112 -8.07 1.48 5.45
N ASN A 113 -8.24 0.21 5.78
CA ASN A 113 -9.34 -0.30 6.60
C ASN A 113 -9.13 0.08 8.07
N LEU A 114 -10.20 0.04 8.85
CA LEU A 114 -10.18 0.27 10.30
C LEU A 114 -9.12 -0.63 10.99
N SER A 115 -8.30 -0.09 11.90
CA SER A 115 -7.30 -0.86 12.65
C SER A 115 -7.91 -1.53 13.87
N VAL A 116 -7.68 -2.84 14.02
CA VAL A 116 -8.13 -3.61 15.19
C VAL A 116 -7.52 -3.06 16.48
N GLU A 117 -6.24 -2.66 16.45
CA GLU A 117 -5.53 -2.06 17.58
C GLU A 117 -6.13 -0.71 17.96
N SER A 118 -6.41 0.14 16.97
CA SER A 118 -7.05 1.43 17.23
C SER A 118 -8.47 1.26 17.78
N VAL A 119 -9.21 0.24 17.34
CA VAL A 119 -10.55 -0.06 17.90
C VAL A 119 -10.42 -0.50 19.34
N ARG A 120 -9.52 -1.44 19.65
CA ARG A 120 -9.29 -1.92 21.03
C ARG A 120 -9.01 -0.76 21.99
N ALA A 121 -8.21 0.23 21.57
CA ALA A 121 -7.89 1.40 22.38
C ALA A 121 -9.08 2.36 22.61
N LYS A 122 -10.16 2.24 21.85
CA LYS A 122 -11.37 3.09 21.94
C LYS A 122 -12.55 2.39 22.63
N ILE A 123 -12.41 1.12 23.00
CA ILE A 123 -13.46 0.38 23.71
C ILE A 123 -13.70 0.98 25.09
N SER A 124 -14.97 1.15 25.44
CA SER A 124 -15.45 1.57 26.75
C SER A 124 -16.62 0.68 27.19
N ASP A 125 -17.08 0.82 28.44
CA ASP A 125 -18.26 0.10 28.95
C ASP A 125 -19.56 0.42 28.16
N LYS A 126 -19.58 1.57 27.46
CA LYS A 126 -20.69 1.99 26.60
C LYS A 126 -20.59 1.42 25.20
N THR A 127 -19.45 0.86 24.80
CA THR A 127 -19.28 0.22 23.49
C THR A 127 -20.16 -1.02 23.41
N LYS A 128 -20.94 -1.11 22.33
CA LYS A 128 -21.84 -2.25 22.07
C LYS A 128 -21.68 -2.87 20.69
N ALA A 129 -21.07 -2.15 19.75
CA ALA A 129 -20.81 -2.69 18.43
C ALA A 129 -19.57 -2.08 17.77
N ILE A 130 -19.01 -2.81 16.82
CA ILE A 130 -18.01 -2.35 15.87
C ILE A 130 -18.67 -2.34 14.49
N LEU A 131 -18.55 -1.22 13.78
CA LEU A 131 -18.98 -1.08 12.40
C LEU A 131 -17.74 -0.74 11.56
N PHE A 132 -17.20 -1.76 10.88
CA PHE A 132 -16.04 -1.61 10.01
C PHE A 132 -16.46 -1.66 8.54
N ILE A 133 -15.53 -1.33 7.65
CA ILE A 133 -15.79 -1.12 6.22
C ILE A 133 -14.70 -1.81 5.43
N ASP A 134 -15.10 -2.38 4.30
CA ASP A 134 -14.17 -2.94 3.33
C ASP A 134 -13.78 -1.88 2.29
N TYR A 135 -12.90 -0.97 2.70
CA TYR A 135 -12.43 0.14 1.86
C TYR A 135 -11.80 -0.37 0.56
N ALA A 136 -12.11 0.32 -0.55
CA ALA A 136 -11.69 -0.01 -1.91
C ALA A 136 -12.12 -1.40 -2.43
N GLY A 137 -12.98 -2.09 -1.68
CA GLY A 137 -13.39 -3.46 -1.95
C GLY A 137 -12.46 -4.52 -1.38
N GLN A 138 -11.46 -4.13 -0.59
CA GLN A 138 -10.65 -5.06 0.19
C GLN A 138 -11.34 -5.35 1.54
N PRO A 139 -11.66 -6.62 1.84
CA PRO A 139 -12.13 -7.01 3.16
C PRO A 139 -11.20 -6.54 4.29
N ALA A 140 -11.78 -6.06 5.38
CA ALA A 140 -11.03 -5.73 6.59
C ALA A 140 -10.54 -7.00 7.33
N ASP A 141 -9.79 -6.81 8.42
CA ASP A 141 -9.39 -7.93 9.30
C ASP A 141 -10.57 -8.41 10.15
N ILE A 142 -11.46 -9.15 9.50
CA ILE A 142 -12.72 -9.61 10.09
C ILE A 142 -12.48 -10.63 11.20
N GLU A 143 -11.42 -11.44 11.10
CA GLU A 143 -11.04 -12.38 12.15
C GLU A 143 -10.51 -11.65 13.40
N GLY A 144 -9.70 -10.61 13.20
CA GLY A 144 -9.27 -9.72 14.28
C GLY A 144 -10.45 -9.02 14.95
N PHE A 145 -11.38 -8.47 14.18
CA PHE A 145 -12.59 -7.86 14.73
C PHE A 145 -13.53 -8.85 15.41
N ARG A 146 -13.69 -10.07 14.88
CA ARG A 146 -14.50 -11.11 15.52
C ARG A 146 -13.91 -11.51 16.86
N SER A 147 -12.59 -11.74 16.90
CA SER A 147 -11.88 -12.08 18.14
C SER A 147 -12.04 -10.98 19.20
N LEU A 148 -11.91 -9.71 18.78
CA LEU A 148 -12.11 -8.56 19.65
C LEU A 148 -13.57 -8.44 20.11
N ALA A 149 -14.53 -8.66 19.22
CA ALA A 149 -15.94 -8.61 19.53
C ALA A 149 -16.37 -9.71 20.51
N ASP A 150 -15.79 -10.92 20.40
CA ASP A 150 -16.05 -12.02 21.33
C ASP A 150 -15.46 -11.75 22.72
N GLU A 151 -14.26 -11.16 22.78
CA GLU A 151 -13.59 -10.78 24.03
C GLU A 151 -14.41 -9.76 24.84
N PHE A 152 -15.02 -8.77 24.17
CA PHE A 152 -15.74 -7.67 24.82
C PHE A 152 -17.28 -7.78 24.72
N GLY A 153 -17.80 -8.86 24.15
CA GLY A 153 -19.24 -9.06 23.96
C GLY A 153 -19.91 -8.02 23.05
N LEU A 154 -19.23 -7.63 21.97
CA LEU A 154 -19.69 -6.62 21.00
C LEU A 154 -20.36 -7.27 19.78
N PHE A 155 -21.30 -6.55 19.17
CA PHE A 155 -21.82 -6.90 17.85
C PHE A 155 -20.89 -6.41 16.74
N LEU A 156 -20.91 -7.09 15.62
CA LEU A 156 -20.07 -6.79 14.46
C LEU A 156 -20.93 -6.54 13.22
N ILE A 157 -20.88 -5.31 12.69
CA ILE A 157 -21.52 -4.94 11.41
C ILE A 157 -20.43 -4.67 10.37
N GLU A 158 -20.53 -5.34 9.23
CA GLU A 158 -19.66 -5.15 8.08
C GLU A 158 -20.35 -4.25 7.04
N ASP A 159 -19.78 -3.06 6.78
CA ASP A 159 -20.14 -2.27 5.61
C ASP A 159 -19.35 -2.75 4.38
N ALA A 160 -19.97 -3.68 3.66
CA ALA A 160 -19.47 -4.26 2.42
C ALA A 160 -19.98 -3.52 1.17
N ALA A 161 -20.35 -2.23 1.28
CA ALA A 161 -20.83 -1.44 0.14
C ALA A 161 -19.84 -1.38 -1.03
N GLN A 162 -18.56 -1.66 -0.81
CA GLN A 162 -17.49 -1.65 -1.81
C GLN A 162 -16.92 -3.05 -2.11
N SER A 163 -17.27 -4.09 -1.35
CA SER A 163 -16.64 -5.41 -1.41
C SER A 163 -17.57 -6.55 -1.85
N PHE A 164 -18.70 -6.21 -2.47
CA PHE A 164 -19.55 -7.23 -3.09
C PHE A 164 -18.74 -8.05 -4.11
N SER A 165 -18.70 -9.38 -3.95
CA SER A 165 -17.87 -10.37 -4.69
C SER A 165 -16.43 -10.56 -4.20
N ALA A 166 -15.95 -9.76 -3.24
CA ALA A 166 -14.64 -9.96 -2.63
C ALA A 166 -14.57 -11.27 -1.83
N TRP A 167 -13.35 -11.72 -1.57
CA TRP A 167 -13.08 -12.91 -0.75
C TRP A 167 -12.11 -12.60 0.38
N TYR A 168 -12.29 -13.29 1.50
CA TYR A 168 -11.41 -13.30 2.64
C TYR A 168 -11.23 -14.75 3.12
N GLN A 169 -9.97 -15.21 3.20
CA GLN A 169 -9.60 -16.56 3.63
C GLN A 169 -10.40 -17.67 2.92
N GLY A 170 -10.60 -17.52 1.61
CA GLY A 170 -11.31 -18.50 0.79
C GLY A 170 -12.84 -18.50 0.94
N LYS A 171 -13.42 -17.53 1.65
CA LYS A 171 -14.88 -17.31 1.73
C LYS A 171 -15.26 -15.97 1.12
N ARG A 172 -16.46 -15.86 0.55
CA ARG A 172 -16.98 -14.59 0.00
C ARG A 172 -17.47 -13.68 1.13
N VAL A 173 -17.31 -12.37 0.93
CA VAL A 173 -17.94 -11.36 1.79
C VAL A 173 -19.45 -11.57 1.85
N GLY A 174 -20.03 -11.41 3.04
CA GLY A 174 -21.44 -11.73 3.35
C GLY A 174 -21.67 -13.05 4.08
N SER A 175 -20.73 -14.01 4.00
CA SER A 175 -20.74 -15.25 4.80
C SER A 175 -19.63 -15.32 5.85
N LEU A 176 -18.96 -14.19 6.08
CA LEU A 176 -17.85 -14.05 7.03
C LEU A 176 -18.38 -13.91 8.47
N ALA A 177 -17.49 -13.59 9.41
CA ALA A 177 -17.78 -13.66 10.84
C ALA A 177 -18.59 -12.46 11.41
N ALA A 178 -19.02 -11.52 10.58
CA ALA A 178 -19.89 -10.43 11.01
C ALA A 178 -21.30 -10.92 11.36
N ASP A 179 -21.95 -10.26 12.32
CA ASP A 179 -23.33 -10.56 12.70
C ASP A 179 -24.30 -10.19 11.57
N MET A 180 -24.01 -9.07 10.91
CA MET A 180 -24.72 -8.58 9.72
C MET A 180 -23.73 -7.92 8.76
N THR A 181 -23.87 -8.23 7.47
CA THR A 181 -23.12 -7.58 6.39
C THR A 181 -24.07 -6.78 5.52
N THR A 182 -23.72 -5.54 5.21
CA THR A 182 -24.55 -4.65 4.38
C THR A 182 -23.91 -4.41 3.02
N PHE A 183 -24.69 -4.52 1.96
CA PHE A 183 -24.28 -4.25 0.58
C PHE A 183 -24.98 -3.02 0.01
N SER A 184 -24.34 -2.40 -0.98
CA SER A 184 -24.89 -1.32 -1.80
C SER A 184 -24.92 -1.74 -3.26
N PHE A 185 -26.02 -1.40 -3.95
CA PHE A 185 -26.25 -1.63 -5.37
C PHE A 185 -26.51 -0.32 -6.14
N HIS A 186 -25.95 0.79 -5.64
CA HIS A 186 -25.91 2.09 -6.32
C HIS A 186 -25.16 1.99 -7.68
N PRO A 187 -25.36 2.89 -8.66
CA PRO A 187 -24.90 2.69 -10.05
C PRO A 187 -23.39 2.44 -10.20
N VAL A 188 -22.56 3.04 -9.35
CA VAL A 188 -21.10 2.84 -9.44
C VAL A 188 -20.60 1.58 -8.73
N LYS A 189 -21.46 0.80 -8.06
CA LYS A 189 -21.08 -0.41 -7.30
C LYS A 189 -20.80 -1.60 -8.22
N HIS A 190 -20.38 -2.72 -7.63
CA HIS A 190 -19.94 -3.91 -8.36
C HIS A 190 -21.04 -4.48 -9.25
N ILE A 191 -22.25 -4.55 -8.70
CA ILE A 191 -23.50 -4.73 -9.43
C ILE A 191 -24.43 -3.57 -9.07
N THR A 192 -25.41 -3.27 -9.92
CA THR A 192 -26.38 -2.21 -9.63
C THR A 192 -27.84 -2.65 -9.76
N THR A 193 -28.71 -1.99 -9.00
CA THR A 193 -30.17 -2.03 -9.13
C THR A 193 -30.73 -0.64 -9.45
N GLY A 194 -29.90 0.27 -9.99
CA GLY A 194 -30.16 1.71 -9.99
C GLY A 194 -29.91 2.29 -8.60
N GLU A 195 -30.82 2.04 -7.66
CA GLU A 195 -30.60 2.27 -6.24
C GLU A 195 -30.96 1.00 -5.48
N GLY A 196 -30.21 0.67 -4.44
CA GLY A 196 -30.45 -0.55 -3.68
C GLY A 196 -29.39 -0.87 -2.64
N GLY A 197 -29.74 -1.79 -1.77
CA GLY A 197 -28.85 -2.41 -0.81
C GLY A 197 -29.44 -3.71 -0.29
N MET A 198 -28.69 -4.40 0.55
CA MET A 198 -29.15 -5.62 1.20
C MET A 198 -28.43 -5.80 2.52
N VAL A 199 -29.12 -6.33 3.53
CA VAL A 199 -28.48 -6.86 4.73
C VAL A 199 -28.52 -8.38 4.64
N VAL A 200 -27.37 -9.03 4.81
CA VAL A 200 -27.26 -10.48 4.91
C VAL A 200 -26.78 -10.88 6.30
N THR A 201 -27.20 -12.07 6.75
CA THR A 201 -26.87 -12.59 8.09
C THR A 201 -27.02 -14.10 8.15
N GLN A 202 -26.34 -14.71 9.11
CA GLN A 202 -26.54 -16.12 9.48
C GLN A 202 -27.63 -16.31 10.55
N SER A 203 -28.10 -15.23 11.18
CA SER A 203 -28.97 -15.26 12.36
C SER A 203 -30.46 -15.21 12.02
N GLU A 204 -31.19 -16.23 12.47
CA GLU A 204 -32.67 -16.28 12.41
C GLU A 204 -33.34 -15.15 13.21
N LYS A 205 -32.68 -14.69 14.28
CA LYS A 205 -33.18 -13.58 15.09
C LYS A 205 -33.12 -12.25 14.32
N PHE A 206 -32.06 -12.00 13.56
CA PHE A 206 -31.90 -10.74 12.84
C PHE A 206 -32.79 -10.68 11.59
N ILE A 207 -32.92 -11.77 10.83
CA ILE A 207 -33.72 -11.77 9.59
C ILE A 207 -35.17 -11.33 9.81
N GLU A 208 -35.84 -11.81 10.86
CA GLU A 208 -37.24 -11.43 11.14
C GLU A 208 -37.37 -9.94 11.48
N ARG A 209 -36.39 -9.38 12.21
CA ARG A 209 -36.32 -7.94 12.51
C ARG A 209 -36.09 -7.12 11.26
N LEU A 210 -35.12 -7.52 10.44
CA LEU A 210 -34.77 -6.83 9.20
C LEU A 210 -35.96 -6.76 8.24
N LYS A 211 -36.74 -7.85 8.09
CA LYS A 211 -37.96 -7.88 7.26
C LYS A 211 -39.00 -6.85 7.72
N MET A 212 -39.23 -6.75 9.04
CA MET A 212 -40.14 -5.75 9.63
C MET A 212 -39.59 -4.33 9.43
N LEU A 213 -38.31 -4.11 9.75
CA LEU A 213 -37.65 -2.81 9.68
C LEU A 213 -37.61 -2.23 8.26
N ARG A 214 -37.50 -3.07 7.22
CA ARG A 214 -37.64 -2.63 5.83
C ARG A 214 -38.99 -1.97 5.54
N ASN A 215 -40.05 -2.41 6.19
CA ASN A 215 -41.43 -2.07 5.84
C ASN A 215 -42.21 -1.56 7.06
N HIS A 216 -41.88 -0.34 7.53
CA HIS A 216 -42.61 0.35 8.60
C HIS A 216 -42.69 -0.39 9.95
N GLY A 217 -41.93 -1.46 10.17
CA GLY A 217 -42.02 -2.30 11.37
C GLY A 217 -43.22 -3.24 11.41
N VAL A 218 -43.88 -3.46 10.26
CA VAL A 218 -45.10 -4.27 10.16
C VAL A 218 -44.80 -5.77 10.30
N THR A 219 -45.52 -6.47 11.17
CA THR A 219 -45.27 -7.88 11.54
C THR A 219 -45.66 -8.91 10.49
N LYS A 220 -46.62 -8.61 9.59
CA LYS A 220 -47.08 -9.53 8.54
C LYS A 220 -46.81 -9.00 7.14
N SER A 221 -46.26 -9.85 6.27
CA SER A 221 -46.13 -9.52 4.85
C SER A 221 -47.51 -9.42 4.17
N PHE A 222 -47.55 -8.96 2.92
CA PHE A 222 -48.80 -9.01 2.14
C PHE A 222 -49.28 -10.46 1.94
N LYS A 223 -48.36 -11.41 1.69
CA LYS A 223 -48.71 -12.82 1.53
C LYS A 223 -49.27 -13.42 2.82
N ASP A 224 -48.68 -13.13 3.97
CA ASP A 224 -49.18 -13.62 5.27
C ASP A 224 -50.58 -13.05 5.59
N ARG A 225 -50.86 -11.84 5.09
CA ARG A 225 -52.17 -11.21 5.18
C ARG A 225 -53.20 -11.81 4.22
N LEU A 226 -52.78 -12.48 3.15
CA LEU A 226 -53.71 -13.21 2.28
C LEU A 226 -54.09 -14.58 2.86
N VAL A 227 -53.26 -15.14 3.73
CA VAL A 227 -53.44 -16.47 4.34
C VAL A 227 -53.93 -16.31 5.79
N GLY A 228 -55.25 -16.13 5.97
CA GLY A 228 -55.91 -16.12 7.28
C GLY A 228 -56.93 -15.00 7.47
N THR A 229 -58.03 -15.30 8.17
CA THR A 229 -59.15 -14.37 8.40
C THR A 229 -59.05 -13.66 9.77
N PRO A 230 -59.25 -12.33 9.86
CA PRO A 230 -59.36 -11.38 8.75
C PRO A 230 -57.99 -10.82 8.33
N SER A 231 -57.80 -10.82 7.01
CA SER A 231 -56.62 -10.45 6.23
C SER A 231 -55.99 -9.08 6.55
N TYR A 232 -56.74 -8.17 7.17
CA TYR A 232 -56.26 -6.81 7.50
C TYR A 232 -55.42 -6.74 8.78
N THR A 233 -55.40 -7.79 9.62
CA THR A 233 -54.77 -7.73 10.94
C THR A 233 -53.25 -7.84 10.86
N TYR A 234 -52.56 -6.75 11.17
CA TYR A 234 -51.11 -6.69 11.39
C TYR A 234 -50.81 -5.72 12.54
N ASP A 235 -49.62 -5.85 13.10
CA ASP A 235 -49.11 -4.96 14.15
C ASP A 235 -47.88 -4.21 13.64
N VAL A 236 -47.53 -3.11 14.30
CA VAL A 236 -46.31 -2.33 14.06
C VAL A 236 -45.42 -2.45 15.29
N LYS A 237 -44.48 -3.40 15.24
CA LYS A 237 -43.61 -3.71 16.38
C LYS A 237 -42.44 -2.74 16.54
N TYR A 238 -42.01 -2.13 15.43
CA TYR A 238 -40.87 -1.22 15.42
C TYR A 238 -41.25 0.09 14.76
N LEU A 239 -40.74 1.21 15.30
CA LEU A 239 -40.74 2.46 14.57
C LEU A 239 -39.69 2.38 13.45
N SER A 240 -40.14 2.28 12.20
CA SER A 240 -39.26 2.25 11.03
C SER A 240 -39.80 3.04 9.84
N LYS A 241 -38.94 3.24 8.84
CA LYS A 241 -39.25 3.94 7.58
C LYS A 241 -39.71 2.95 6.50
N ASN A 242 -40.02 3.47 5.32
CA ASN A 242 -40.21 2.66 4.13
C ASN A 242 -38.89 2.52 3.38
N TYR A 243 -38.25 1.36 3.52
CA TYR A 243 -37.00 1.03 2.82
C TYR A 243 -37.18 -0.11 1.81
N ARG A 244 -38.43 -0.40 1.43
CA ARG A 244 -38.73 -1.41 0.40
C ARG A 244 -38.05 -1.05 -0.93
N ILE A 245 -37.42 -2.06 -1.54
CA ILE A 245 -36.94 -2.02 -2.92
C ILE A 245 -38.02 -2.59 -3.86
N SER A 246 -38.01 -2.19 -5.13
CA SER A 246 -38.97 -2.66 -6.13
C SER A 246 -38.51 -3.90 -6.91
N ASP A 247 -39.46 -4.59 -7.53
CA ASP A 247 -39.25 -5.79 -8.32
C ASP A 247 -38.45 -5.51 -9.58
N PHE A 248 -38.68 -4.38 -10.25
CA PHE A 248 -37.89 -4.01 -11.44
C PHE A 248 -36.43 -3.67 -11.09
N GLN A 249 -36.17 -3.09 -9.92
CA GLN A 249 -34.81 -2.89 -9.41
C GLN A 249 -34.15 -4.25 -9.10
N CYS A 250 -34.89 -5.17 -8.48
CA CYS A 250 -34.38 -6.51 -8.18
C CYS A 250 -34.17 -7.35 -9.44
N ALA A 251 -35.01 -7.21 -10.47
CA ALA A 251 -34.82 -7.85 -11.77
C ALA A 251 -33.52 -7.42 -12.44
N LEU A 252 -33.19 -6.12 -12.39
CA LEU A 252 -31.89 -5.61 -12.81
C LEU A 252 -30.76 -6.25 -11.99
N GLY A 253 -30.88 -6.28 -10.66
CA GLY A 253 -29.89 -6.88 -9.77
C GLY A 253 -29.63 -8.36 -10.06
N ILE A 254 -30.68 -9.14 -10.36
CA ILE A 254 -30.57 -10.56 -10.73
C ILE A 254 -29.80 -10.72 -12.04
N SER A 255 -30.10 -9.88 -13.05
CA SER A 255 -29.40 -9.90 -14.33
C SER A 255 -27.92 -9.54 -14.17
N GLN A 256 -27.62 -8.50 -13.37
CA GLN A 256 -26.24 -8.10 -13.06
C GLN A 256 -25.47 -9.17 -12.29
N LEU A 257 -26.10 -9.79 -11.29
CA LEU A 257 -25.49 -10.81 -10.44
C LEU A 257 -24.96 -12.01 -11.24
N SER A 258 -25.60 -12.37 -12.34
CA SER A 258 -25.15 -13.46 -13.23
C SER A 258 -23.76 -13.22 -13.85
N ARG A 259 -23.27 -11.97 -13.84
CA ARG A 259 -21.96 -11.54 -14.37
C ARG A 259 -21.04 -10.98 -13.30
N SER A 260 -21.37 -11.19 -12.01
CA SER A 260 -20.62 -10.59 -10.91
C SER A 260 -19.15 -11.05 -10.87
N ASP A 261 -18.88 -12.31 -11.21
CA ASP A 261 -17.52 -12.86 -11.29
C ASP A 261 -16.76 -12.32 -12.51
N GLU A 262 -17.42 -12.16 -13.66
CA GLU A 262 -16.84 -11.50 -14.86
C GLU A 262 -16.44 -10.05 -14.54
N PHE A 263 -17.30 -9.31 -13.83
CA PHE A 263 -17.00 -7.94 -13.40
C PHE A 263 -15.82 -7.88 -12.42
N LEU A 264 -15.68 -8.87 -11.54
CA LEU A 264 -14.54 -8.99 -10.64
C LEU A 264 -13.24 -9.20 -11.43
N GLU A 265 -13.21 -10.19 -12.32
CA GLU A 265 -12.04 -10.49 -13.15
C GLU A 265 -11.63 -9.31 -14.03
N ALA A 266 -12.59 -8.58 -14.59
CA ALA A 266 -12.32 -7.39 -15.40
C ALA A 266 -11.64 -6.28 -14.57
N ARG A 267 -12.15 -6.01 -13.36
CA ARG A 267 -11.54 -5.03 -12.43
C ARG A 267 -10.16 -5.47 -11.95
N GLU A 268 -9.96 -6.76 -11.69
CA GLU A 268 -8.65 -7.31 -11.32
C GLU A 268 -7.60 -7.07 -12.41
N LYS A 269 -7.96 -7.29 -13.70
CA LYS A 269 -7.06 -7.01 -14.84
C LYS A 269 -6.70 -5.52 -14.93
N ILE A 270 -7.68 -4.63 -14.73
CA ILE A 270 -7.46 -3.18 -14.71
C ILE A 270 -6.52 -2.81 -13.55
N ALA A 271 -6.83 -3.27 -12.33
CA ALA A 271 -6.01 -3.00 -11.15
C ALA A 271 -4.57 -3.50 -11.32
N PHE A 272 -4.38 -4.70 -11.86
CA PHE A 272 -3.06 -5.26 -12.15
C PHE A 272 -2.24 -4.38 -13.11
N ARG A 273 -2.87 -3.86 -14.18
CA ARG A 273 -2.20 -2.95 -15.13
C ARG A 273 -1.79 -1.63 -14.48
N TYR A 274 -2.64 -1.03 -13.65
CA TYR A 274 -2.25 0.16 -12.90
C TYR A 274 -1.12 -0.13 -11.92
N THR A 275 -1.20 -1.21 -11.16
CA THR A 275 -0.17 -1.61 -10.20
C THR A 275 1.17 -1.84 -10.90
N THR A 276 1.15 -2.46 -12.08
CA THR A 276 2.36 -2.67 -12.89
C THR A 276 2.92 -1.34 -13.41
N ALA A 277 2.06 -0.44 -13.90
CA ALA A 277 2.49 0.84 -14.46
C ALA A 277 3.05 1.82 -13.40
N PHE A 278 2.49 1.78 -12.18
CA PHE A 278 2.85 2.71 -11.12
C PHE A 278 3.74 2.12 -10.03
N GLY A 279 3.94 0.80 -9.98
CA GLY A 279 4.68 0.12 -8.91
C GLY A 279 6.14 0.55 -8.77
N SER A 280 6.76 1.06 -9.85
CA SER A 280 8.12 1.62 -9.84
C SER A 280 8.16 3.15 -9.77
N GLN A 281 7.00 3.83 -9.71
CA GLN A 281 6.92 5.28 -9.68
C GLN A 281 7.10 5.79 -8.25
N SER A 282 8.26 6.38 -7.95
CA SER A 282 8.55 6.94 -6.61
C SER A 282 7.57 8.00 -6.09
N LEU A 283 6.76 8.60 -6.98
CA LEU A 283 5.78 9.62 -6.63
C LEU A 283 4.37 9.05 -6.35
N ILE A 284 4.20 7.73 -6.45
CA ILE A 284 2.93 7.05 -6.29
C ILE A 284 3.10 5.86 -5.35
N THR A 285 2.24 5.75 -4.34
CA THR A 285 1.99 4.50 -3.61
C THR A 285 0.74 3.84 -4.17
N VAL A 286 0.88 2.60 -4.64
CA VAL A 286 -0.23 1.78 -5.16
C VAL A 286 -1.00 1.10 -4.02
N PRO A 287 -2.28 0.75 -4.20
CA PRO A 287 -3.05 -0.01 -3.21
C PRO A 287 -2.36 -1.33 -2.82
N PHE A 288 -2.34 -1.62 -1.51
CA PHE A 288 -1.86 -2.89 -0.97
C PHE A 288 -3.01 -3.90 -0.82
N VAL A 289 -2.77 -5.15 -1.24
CA VAL A 289 -3.70 -6.27 -1.02
C VAL A 289 -3.16 -7.20 0.06
N ALA A 290 -3.95 -7.40 1.12
CA ALA A 290 -3.58 -8.27 2.24
C ALA A 290 -3.56 -9.75 1.83
N GLN A 291 -2.69 -10.55 2.47
CA GLN A 291 -2.65 -11.99 2.24
C GLN A 291 -4.00 -12.63 2.61
N GLY A 292 -4.48 -13.55 1.77
CA GLY A 292 -5.77 -14.21 1.97
C GLY A 292 -6.98 -13.36 1.56
N SER A 293 -6.76 -12.10 1.14
CA SER A 293 -7.79 -11.24 0.58
C SER A 293 -7.79 -11.31 -0.95
N ARG A 294 -8.99 -11.33 -1.53
CA ARG A 294 -9.25 -11.04 -2.95
C ARG A 294 -10.16 -9.82 -3.01
N SER A 295 -9.59 -8.66 -3.27
CA SER A 295 -10.33 -7.39 -3.35
C SER A 295 -11.34 -7.39 -4.49
N ALA A 296 -12.50 -6.76 -4.28
CA ALA A 296 -13.46 -6.47 -5.34
C ALA A 296 -12.99 -5.36 -6.30
N TRP A 297 -11.93 -4.61 -5.94
CA TRP A 297 -11.38 -3.51 -6.74
C TRP A 297 -12.46 -2.50 -7.17
N HIS A 298 -13.31 -2.12 -6.22
CA HIS A 298 -14.41 -1.18 -6.48
C HIS A 298 -13.87 0.19 -6.90
N ILE A 299 -12.79 0.62 -6.26
CA ILE A 299 -12.03 1.82 -6.59
C ILE A 299 -10.53 1.50 -6.56
N TYR A 300 -9.73 2.31 -7.25
CA TYR A 300 -8.26 2.19 -7.27
C TYR A 300 -7.63 3.48 -6.72
N PRO A 301 -7.48 3.60 -5.38
CA PRO A 301 -6.93 4.78 -4.73
C PRO A 301 -5.40 4.73 -4.71
N ILE A 302 -4.76 5.63 -5.46
CA ILE A 302 -3.32 5.88 -5.31
C ILE A 302 -3.08 6.90 -4.20
N LEU A 303 -1.94 6.82 -3.51
CA LEU A 303 -1.44 7.95 -2.72
C LEU A 303 -0.33 8.64 -3.50
N LEU A 304 -0.47 9.95 -3.67
CA LEU A 304 0.60 10.77 -4.20
C LEU A 304 1.68 10.94 -3.14
N ASP A 305 2.93 11.13 -3.59
CA ASP A 305 4.00 11.57 -2.70
C ASP A 305 3.64 12.93 -2.05
N ILE A 306 4.10 13.15 -0.82
CA ILE A 306 3.79 14.36 -0.06
C ILE A 306 4.26 15.65 -0.75
N SER A 307 5.25 15.55 -1.65
CA SER A 307 5.70 16.68 -2.46
C SER A 307 4.67 17.11 -3.52
N ILE A 308 3.73 16.26 -3.89
CA ILE A 308 2.75 16.56 -4.93
C ILE A 308 1.49 17.15 -4.31
N ASP A 309 1.15 18.38 -4.70
CA ASP A 309 -0.15 18.98 -4.35
C ASP A 309 -1.29 18.18 -5.01
N ARG A 310 -2.06 17.46 -4.17
CA ARG A 310 -3.15 16.59 -4.62
C ARG A 310 -4.22 17.35 -5.38
N ASP A 311 -4.58 18.55 -4.95
CA ASP A 311 -5.68 19.32 -5.54
C ASP A 311 -5.27 19.90 -6.91
N VAL A 312 -4.01 20.31 -7.06
CA VAL A 312 -3.44 20.69 -8.37
C VAL A 312 -3.39 19.48 -9.31
N PHE A 313 -2.89 18.33 -8.83
CA PHE A 313 -2.89 17.09 -9.60
C PHE A 313 -4.31 16.72 -10.04
N PHE A 314 -5.28 16.78 -9.12
CA PHE A 314 -6.69 16.49 -9.38
C PHE A 314 -7.25 17.38 -10.49
N LYS A 315 -6.97 18.68 -10.43
CA LYS A 315 -7.40 19.65 -11.45
C LYS A 315 -6.77 19.34 -12.82
N LYS A 316 -5.45 19.13 -12.88
CA LYS A 316 -4.74 18.79 -14.13
C LYS A 316 -5.27 17.51 -14.78
N MET A 317 -5.57 16.48 -13.99
CA MET A 317 -6.19 15.25 -14.50
C MET A 317 -7.57 15.52 -15.12
N ARG A 318 -8.39 16.36 -14.49
CA ARG A 318 -9.71 16.76 -15.02
C ARG A 318 -9.59 17.58 -16.30
N GLU A 319 -8.58 18.45 -16.41
CA GLU A 319 -8.29 19.22 -17.63
C GLU A 319 -7.89 18.32 -18.81
N LYS A 320 -7.26 17.17 -18.52
CA LYS A 320 -6.99 16.08 -19.47
C LYS A 320 -8.18 15.13 -19.67
N ASN A 321 -9.42 15.52 -19.35
CA ASN A 321 -10.62 14.69 -19.51
C ASN A 321 -10.59 13.35 -18.75
N VAL A 322 -9.77 13.22 -17.70
CA VAL A 322 -9.75 12.05 -16.84
C VAL A 322 -10.52 12.35 -15.55
N GLY A 323 -11.61 11.63 -15.35
CA GLY A 323 -12.41 11.67 -14.13
C GLY A 323 -11.68 11.02 -12.96
N VAL A 324 -11.09 11.83 -12.09
CA VAL A 324 -10.55 11.38 -10.79
C VAL A 324 -11.48 11.76 -9.64
N ASN A 325 -11.35 11.09 -8.50
CA ASN A 325 -12.15 11.36 -7.29
C ASN A 325 -11.30 11.25 -6.01
N VAL A 326 -11.86 11.59 -4.85
CA VAL A 326 -11.22 11.44 -3.53
C VAL A 326 -12.14 10.60 -2.64
N HIS A 327 -11.66 9.41 -2.25
CA HIS A 327 -12.37 8.51 -1.35
C HIS A 327 -11.48 8.25 -0.14
N HIS A 328 -11.71 8.88 1.02
CA HIS A 328 -12.83 9.78 1.35
C HIS A 328 -12.34 11.03 2.09
N ILE A 329 -13.16 12.09 2.06
CA ILE A 329 -13.03 13.19 3.03
C ILE A 329 -13.36 12.60 4.42
N PRO A 330 -12.46 12.71 5.43
CA PRO A 330 -12.70 12.14 6.74
C PRO A 330 -13.92 12.74 7.43
N ALA A 331 -14.64 11.92 8.21
CA ALA A 331 -15.87 12.31 8.88
C ALA A 331 -15.72 13.56 9.76
N TYR A 332 -14.56 13.73 10.40
CA TYR A 332 -14.25 14.89 11.25
C TYR A 332 -14.10 16.21 10.48
N GLN A 333 -14.06 16.20 9.15
CA GLN A 333 -13.96 17.42 8.35
C GLN A 333 -15.30 18.09 8.05
N PHE A 334 -16.41 17.36 8.10
CA PHE A 334 -17.72 17.88 7.74
C PHE A 334 -18.28 18.82 8.82
N SER A 335 -18.93 19.90 8.39
CA SER A 335 -19.49 20.94 9.27
C SER A 335 -20.52 20.38 10.27
N TYR A 336 -21.37 19.45 9.83
CA TYR A 336 -22.35 18.80 10.69
C TYR A 336 -21.66 18.07 11.86
N HIS A 337 -20.64 17.26 11.59
CA HIS A 337 -19.92 16.51 12.63
C HIS A 337 -19.11 17.43 13.53
N LYS A 338 -18.44 18.45 12.99
CA LYS A 338 -17.74 19.49 13.77
C LYS A 338 -18.65 20.22 14.76
N SER A 339 -19.93 20.41 14.40
CA SER A 339 -20.90 21.05 15.31
C SER A 339 -21.39 20.14 16.44
N LYS A 340 -21.10 18.83 16.38
CA LYS A 340 -21.59 17.80 17.31
C LYS A 340 -20.49 17.11 18.10
N PHE A 341 -19.28 17.05 17.56
CA PHE A 341 -18.16 16.27 18.08
C PHE A 341 -16.87 17.09 18.05
N ASP A 342 -16.02 16.93 19.07
CA ASP A 342 -14.68 17.53 19.14
C ASP A 342 -13.62 16.62 18.50
N TRP A 343 -13.92 16.00 17.37
CA TRP A 343 -12.98 15.14 16.66
C TRP A 343 -11.92 15.97 15.94
N LYS A 344 -10.63 15.69 16.18
CA LYS A 344 -9.52 16.43 15.59
C LYS A 344 -8.69 15.53 14.70
N ALA A 345 -8.14 16.10 13.62
CA ALA A 345 -7.28 15.37 12.69
C ALA A 345 -6.08 14.70 13.38
N ILE A 346 -5.54 15.33 14.43
CA ILE A 346 -4.42 14.82 15.22
C ILE A 346 -4.74 13.51 15.96
N ASP A 347 -6.02 13.21 16.19
CA ASP A 347 -6.47 11.96 16.82
C ASP A 347 -6.45 10.78 15.84
N TYR A 348 -6.37 11.06 14.53
CA TYR A 348 -6.41 10.09 13.44
C TYR A 348 -5.30 10.37 12.41
N PRO A 349 -4.03 10.34 12.84
CA PRO A 349 -2.89 10.75 12.01
C PRO A 349 -2.76 9.95 10.72
N VAL A 350 -3.07 8.65 10.73
CA VAL A 350 -2.97 7.80 9.53
C VAL A 350 -4.07 8.17 8.55
N CYS A 351 -5.32 8.26 9.01
CA CYS A 351 -6.43 8.72 8.18
C CYS A 351 -6.17 10.10 7.58
N HIS A 352 -5.58 11.02 8.35
CA HIS A 352 -5.29 12.37 7.89
C HIS A 352 -4.24 12.37 6.77
N ASP A 353 -3.13 11.67 6.94
CA ASP A 353 -2.10 11.53 5.90
C ASP A 353 -2.68 10.94 4.61
N VAL A 354 -3.42 9.84 4.73
CA VAL A 354 -4.05 9.15 3.59
C VAL A 354 -5.01 10.09 2.85
N PHE A 355 -5.84 10.85 3.56
CA PHE A 355 -6.77 11.80 2.95
C PHE A 355 -6.06 12.91 2.14
N LEU A 356 -4.97 13.45 2.66
CA LEU A 356 -4.23 14.53 2.00
C LEU A 356 -3.63 14.08 0.67
N ARG A 357 -3.28 12.79 0.57
CA ARG A 357 -2.52 12.25 -0.57
C ARG A 357 -3.35 11.42 -1.53
N THR A 358 -4.54 10.96 -1.14
CA THR A 358 -5.32 10.02 -1.94
C THR A 358 -5.97 10.65 -3.17
N VAL A 359 -5.86 9.95 -4.30
CA VAL A 359 -6.61 10.17 -5.53
C VAL A 359 -7.12 8.83 -6.05
N THR A 360 -8.40 8.76 -6.37
CA THR A 360 -9.03 7.58 -6.98
C THR A 360 -9.00 7.69 -8.50
N LEU A 361 -8.41 6.68 -9.14
CA LEU A 361 -8.35 6.56 -10.60
C LEU A 361 -9.58 5.84 -11.17
N PRO A 362 -9.91 6.06 -12.45
CA PRO A 362 -10.93 5.31 -13.18
C PRO A 362 -10.78 3.78 -13.07
N ILE A 363 -11.82 3.10 -12.58
CA ILE A 363 -11.92 1.64 -12.61
C ILE A 363 -13.39 1.19 -12.64
N PHE A 364 -13.77 0.48 -13.70
CA PHE A 364 -15.09 -0.13 -13.89
C PHE A 364 -14.98 -1.27 -14.93
N PRO A 365 -15.91 -2.25 -14.96
CA PRO A 365 -15.72 -3.50 -15.69
C PRO A 365 -15.45 -3.33 -17.19
N LEU A 366 -16.00 -2.29 -17.81
CA LEU A 366 -15.83 -2.00 -19.24
C LEU A 366 -14.90 -0.80 -19.51
N LEU A 367 -13.96 -0.50 -18.61
CA LEU A 367 -12.89 0.45 -18.92
C LEU A 367 -12.01 -0.17 -20.01
N SER A 368 -11.98 0.46 -21.18
CA SER A 368 -11.23 -0.05 -22.33
C SER A 368 -9.73 -0.02 -22.05
N SER A 369 -8.98 -0.84 -22.80
CA SER A 369 -7.52 -0.86 -22.68
C SER A 369 -6.88 0.45 -23.11
N GLU A 370 -7.50 1.12 -24.07
CA GLU A 370 -7.13 2.42 -24.62
C GLU A 370 -7.38 3.53 -23.60
N ASP A 371 -8.59 3.57 -23.01
CA ASP A 371 -8.93 4.54 -21.95
C ASP A 371 -8.00 4.35 -20.75
N GLN A 372 -7.76 3.10 -20.34
CA GLN A 372 -6.85 2.83 -19.24
C GLN A 372 -5.41 3.28 -19.55
N GLN A 373 -4.93 3.03 -20.78
CA GLN A 373 -3.60 3.48 -21.20
C GLN A 373 -3.52 5.01 -21.21
N TYR A 374 -4.58 5.70 -21.63
CA TYR A 374 -4.68 7.15 -21.59
C TYR A 374 -4.65 7.69 -20.16
N VAL A 375 -5.34 7.03 -19.22
CA VAL A 375 -5.26 7.37 -17.79
C VAL A 375 -3.83 7.22 -17.28
N ILE A 376 -3.16 6.10 -17.57
CA ILE A 376 -1.76 5.86 -17.16
C ILE A 376 -0.83 6.95 -17.71
N TYR A 377 -0.94 7.23 -19.01
CA TYR A 377 -0.19 8.29 -19.67
C TYR A 377 -0.41 9.65 -18.98
N SER A 378 -1.68 10.02 -18.76
CA SER A 378 -2.06 11.30 -18.15
C SER A 378 -1.50 11.44 -16.74
N VAL A 379 -1.58 10.39 -15.91
CA VAL A 379 -0.99 10.39 -14.57
C VAL A 379 0.52 10.66 -14.64
N ILE A 380 1.24 9.91 -15.47
CA ILE A 380 2.70 10.04 -15.60
C ILE A 380 3.09 11.42 -16.14
N GLU A 381 2.36 11.93 -17.13
CA GLU A 381 2.59 13.23 -17.73
C GLU A 381 2.36 14.36 -16.72
N VAL A 382 1.23 14.36 -16.01
CA VAL A 382 0.94 15.36 -14.98
C VAL A 382 2.01 15.33 -13.88
N LEU A 383 2.45 14.16 -13.43
CA LEU A 383 3.52 14.07 -12.44
C LEU A 383 4.86 14.60 -12.98
N LYS A 384 5.18 14.37 -14.26
CA LYS A 384 6.37 14.93 -14.90
C LYS A 384 6.28 16.45 -15.03
N GLU A 385 5.14 16.98 -15.45
CA GLU A 385 4.87 18.43 -15.51
C GLU A 385 5.06 19.06 -14.13
N MET A 386 4.43 18.50 -13.10
CA MET A 386 4.52 19.02 -11.73
C MET A 386 5.95 18.92 -11.18
N LYS A 387 6.67 17.83 -11.46
CA LYS A 387 8.10 17.72 -11.09
C LYS A 387 8.98 18.72 -11.85
N GLY A 388 8.70 18.95 -13.13
CA GLY A 388 9.39 19.93 -13.96
C GLY A 388 9.12 21.37 -13.53
N GLU A 389 7.87 21.70 -13.17
CA GLU A 389 7.46 22.97 -12.57
C GLU A 389 8.14 23.17 -11.21
N MET A 390 8.27 22.12 -10.39
CA MET A 390 9.05 22.16 -9.14
C MET A 390 10.53 22.45 -9.42
N GLN A 391 11.14 21.80 -10.40
CA GLN A 391 12.55 22.03 -10.77
C GLN A 391 12.76 23.43 -11.37
N MET A 392 11.84 23.92 -12.23
CA MET A 392 11.91 25.27 -12.81
C MET A 392 11.63 26.37 -11.78
N ASN A 393 10.69 26.18 -10.87
CA ASN A 393 10.45 27.10 -9.75
C ASN A 393 11.63 27.14 -8.77
N THR A 394 12.39 26.04 -8.67
CA THR A 394 13.65 26.03 -7.92
C THR A 394 14.75 26.82 -8.65
N VAL A 395 14.74 26.86 -9.99
CA VAL A 395 15.72 27.60 -10.82
C VAL A 395 15.35 29.08 -10.99
N SER A 396 14.06 29.43 -11.07
CA SER A 396 13.57 30.81 -11.19
C SER A 396 13.54 31.56 -9.84
N ASN A 397 13.32 30.86 -8.72
CA ASN A 397 13.43 31.44 -7.37
C ASN A 397 14.87 31.67 -6.89
N ILE A 398 15.89 31.27 -7.67
CA ILE A 398 17.29 31.66 -7.41
C ILE A 398 17.55 33.11 -7.89
N ASN A 399 16.72 33.64 -8.80
CA ASN A 399 16.97 34.95 -9.43
C ASN A 399 15.97 36.05 -9.07
N ASN A 400 14.95 35.80 -8.24
CA ASN A 400 14.17 36.89 -7.68
C ASN A 400 13.42 36.49 -6.41
N THR A 401 13.49 37.41 -5.44
CA THR A 401 12.60 37.63 -4.29
C THR A 401 13.13 37.22 -2.91
N ASN A 402 13.27 38.26 -2.08
CA ASN A 402 13.43 38.27 -0.64
C ASN A 402 12.38 37.36 0.05
N TYR A 403 12.87 36.34 0.76
CA TYR A 403 12.06 35.60 1.72
C TYR A 403 12.16 36.28 3.09
N SER A 404 11.25 37.23 3.33
CA SER A 404 10.85 37.61 4.68
C SER A 404 9.36 37.36 4.82
N ASN A 405 9.00 36.13 5.22
CA ASN A 405 8.15 35.86 6.40
C ASN A 405 7.54 34.46 6.38
N ILE A 406 7.91 33.70 7.43
CA ILE A 406 7.23 32.58 8.09
C ILE A 406 7.28 31.21 7.37
N VAL A 407 8.34 30.45 7.65
CA VAL A 407 8.28 29.06 8.19
C VAL A 407 9.51 28.88 9.09
N GLU A 408 9.32 28.41 10.32
CA GLU A 408 10.40 28.11 11.26
C GLU A 408 11.41 27.12 10.65
N THR A 409 12.66 27.58 10.61
CA THR A 409 13.82 26.94 10.02
C THR A 409 14.25 25.71 10.81
N LYS A 410 14.12 24.51 10.25
CA LYS A 410 15.10 23.44 10.58
C LYS A 410 16.41 23.75 9.83
N PRO A 411 17.57 23.72 10.50
CA PRO A 411 18.84 23.97 9.85
C PRO A 411 19.11 22.91 8.77
N LYS A 412 19.61 23.34 7.60
CA LYS A 412 20.09 22.46 6.55
C LYS A 412 21.27 21.65 7.09
N LEU A 413 21.13 20.32 7.18
CA LEU A 413 22.18 19.43 7.67
C LEU A 413 23.33 19.36 6.66
N ARG A 414 24.57 19.48 7.14
CA ARG A 414 25.80 19.33 6.36
C ARG A 414 26.13 17.84 6.21
N MET A 415 26.19 17.36 4.97
CA MET A 415 26.40 15.94 4.67
C MET A 415 27.70 15.76 3.90
N TRP A 416 28.58 14.87 4.36
CA TRP A 416 29.81 14.49 3.63
C TRP A 416 29.79 13.01 3.25
N ALA A 417 30.40 12.68 2.12
CA ALA A 417 30.70 11.30 1.74
C ALA A 417 32.11 10.93 2.19
N LEU A 418 32.24 9.83 2.92
CA LEU A 418 33.50 9.25 3.36
C LEU A 418 33.70 7.90 2.66
N ILE A 419 34.79 7.76 1.92
CA ILE A 419 35.15 6.55 1.18
C ILE A 419 36.48 6.00 1.73
N PRO A 420 36.46 5.04 2.68
CA PRO A 420 37.66 4.40 3.17
C PRO A 420 38.27 3.47 2.11
N ALA A 421 39.54 3.65 1.80
CA ALA A 421 40.26 2.82 0.84
C ALA A 421 41.65 2.46 1.37
N ARG A 422 41.86 1.20 1.77
CA ARG A 422 43.17 0.70 2.22
C ARG A 422 44.00 0.13 1.06
N GLY A 423 45.33 0.24 1.15
CA GLY A 423 46.27 -0.37 0.21
C GLY A 423 46.43 -1.89 0.42
N GLY A 424 46.35 -2.34 1.68
CA GLY A 424 46.62 -3.72 2.11
C GLY A 424 45.50 -4.73 1.88
N SER A 425 45.03 -4.89 0.64
CA SER A 425 44.04 -5.94 0.31
C SER A 425 44.72 -7.29 0.05
N LYS A 426 44.44 -8.30 0.87
CA LYS A 426 45.06 -9.65 0.78
C LYS A 426 44.53 -10.53 -0.35
N ARG A 427 43.23 -10.43 -0.66
CA ARG A 427 42.56 -11.30 -1.65
C ARG A 427 42.71 -10.81 -3.09
N ILE A 428 42.62 -9.49 -3.27
CA ILE A 428 42.89 -8.81 -4.53
C ILE A 428 43.89 -7.69 -4.22
N PRO A 429 45.18 -7.85 -4.55
CA PRO A 429 46.17 -6.78 -4.38
C PRO A 429 45.71 -5.50 -5.07
N ARG A 430 45.87 -4.36 -4.38
CA ARG A 430 45.56 -3.02 -4.93
C ARG A 430 44.11 -2.85 -5.42
N LYS A 431 43.13 -3.57 -4.85
CA LYS A 431 41.75 -3.62 -5.38
C LYS A 431 41.09 -2.26 -5.64
N ASN A 432 41.34 -1.26 -4.79
CA ASN A 432 40.70 0.04 -4.90
C ASN A 432 41.15 0.84 -6.14
N VAL A 433 42.37 0.61 -6.65
CA VAL A 433 42.93 1.31 -7.81
C VAL A 433 43.02 0.43 -9.06
N ILE A 434 42.53 -0.80 -8.98
CA ILE A 434 42.49 -1.69 -10.14
C ILE A 434 41.58 -1.09 -11.21
N ASP A 435 41.97 -1.24 -12.48
CA ASP A 435 41.09 -0.89 -13.59
C ASP A 435 39.81 -1.73 -13.51
N PHE A 436 38.66 -1.05 -13.43
CA PHE A 436 37.33 -1.63 -13.41
C PHE A 436 36.56 -1.06 -14.60
N VAL A 437 36.83 -1.55 -15.81
CA VAL A 437 36.14 -1.11 -17.05
C VAL A 437 36.43 0.35 -17.40
N GLY A 438 37.72 0.68 -17.54
CA GLY A 438 38.19 1.94 -18.11
C GLY A 438 38.45 3.05 -17.09
N LYS A 439 38.23 2.79 -15.80
CA LYS A 439 38.64 3.69 -14.71
C LYS A 439 38.92 2.92 -13.41
N PRO A 440 39.72 3.47 -12.47
CA PRO A 440 39.98 2.85 -11.17
C PRO A 440 38.69 2.54 -10.40
N MET A 441 38.61 1.39 -9.74
CA MET A 441 37.42 0.94 -9.00
C MET A 441 36.87 1.99 -8.03
N LEU A 442 37.74 2.62 -7.23
CA LEU A 442 37.33 3.65 -6.27
C LEU A 442 36.67 4.87 -6.95
N GLN A 443 37.00 5.14 -8.22
CA GLN A 443 36.45 6.28 -8.95
C GLN A 443 34.94 6.13 -9.18
N TYR A 444 34.41 4.90 -9.32
CA TYR A 444 32.97 4.67 -9.41
C TYR A 444 32.24 5.19 -8.16
N SER A 445 32.82 4.96 -6.99
CA SER A 445 32.30 5.44 -5.71
C SER A 445 32.31 6.96 -5.62
N ILE A 446 33.40 7.60 -6.07
CA ILE A 446 33.54 9.06 -6.11
C ILE A 446 32.52 9.67 -7.07
N ASP A 447 32.40 9.11 -8.27
CA ASP A 447 31.50 9.61 -9.31
C ASP A 447 30.05 9.51 -8.84
N ALA A 448 29.65 8.38 -8.24
CA ALA A 448 28.32 8.23 -7.66
C ALA A 448 28.03 9.28 -6.57
N ALA A 449 28.99 9.51 -5.66
CA ALA A 449 28.86 10.53 -4.62
C ALA A 449 28.70 11.94 -5.22
N LYS A 450 29.52 12.30 -6.20
CA LYS A 450 29.46 13.62 -6.86
C LYS A 450 28.18 13.82 -7.65
N GLN A 451 27.80 12.84 -8.46
CA GLN A 451 26.60 12.88 -9.30
C GLN A 451 25.31 12.91 -8.46
N SER A 452 25.35 12.42 -7.22
CA SER A 452 24.18 12.49 -6.31
C SER A 452 23.78 13.91 -5.95
N GLY A 453 24.73 14.87 -5.95
CA GLY A 453 24.50 16.25 -5.50
C GLY A 453 24.19 16.40 -4.01
N LEU A 454 24.36 15.33 -3.21
CA LEU A 454 24.00 15.31 -1.79
C LEU A 454 25.09 15.86 -0.87
N PHE A 455 26.35 15.72 -1.26
CA PHE A 455 27.47 15.90 -0.35
C PHE A 455 28.21 17.21 -0.61
N GLU A 456 28.45 17.98 0.45
CA GLU A 456 29.28 19.18 0.40
C GLU A 456 30.73 18.82 0.08
N ARG A 457 31.18 17.67 0.61
CA ARG A 457 32.52 17.15 0.44
C ARG A 457 32.46 15.65 0.17
N VAL A 458 33.27 15.22 -0.79
CA VAL A 458 33.53 13.80 -1.07
C VAL A 458 34.99 13.54 -0.73
N ILE A 459 35.22 12.66 0.22
CA ILE A 459 36.53 12.47 0.85
C ILE A 459 36.92 10.99 0.76
N VAL A 460 38.08 10.70 0.18
CA VAL A 460 38.71 9.38 0.28
C VAL A 460 39.67 9.37 1.46
N SER A 461 39.47 8.45 2.40
CA SER A 461 40.36 8.27 3.54
C SER A 461 41.27 7.06 3.32
N THR A 462 42.59 7.29 3.28
CA THR A 462 43.58 6.28 2.93
C THR A 462 44.93 6.55 3.59
N GLU A 463 45.67 5.49 3.87
CA GLU A 463 47.08 5.52 4.28
C GLU A 463 48.04 5.37 3.09
N ASP A 464 47.52 5.00 1.92
CA ASP A 464 48.31 4.56 0.79
C ASP A 464 48.58 5.71 -0.20
N ALA A 465 49.86 5.95 -0.51
CA ALA A 465 50.27 7.07 -1.33
C ALA A 465 49.75 7.01 -2.77
N GLU A 466 49.60 5.81 -3.34
CA GLU A 466 49.11 5.64 -4.71
C GLU A 466 47.58 5.76 -4.77
N ILE A 467 46.85 5.20 -3.80
CA ILE A 467 45.39 5.45 -3.67
C ILE A 467 45.14 6.96 -3.50
N ALA A 468 45.92 7.62 -2.65
CA ALA A 468 45.85 9.06 -2.46
C ALA A 468 46.12 9.84 -3.77
N ALA A 469 47.13 9.43 -4.54
CA ALA A 469 47.46 10.06 -5.81
C ALA A 469 46.33 9.93 -6.84
N VAL A 470 45.69 8.76 -6.93
CA VAL A 470 44.53 8.55 -7.80
C VAL A 470 43.32 9.35 -7.31
N ALA A 471 43.00 9.28 -6.01
CA ALA A 471 41.83 9.95 -5.46
C ALA A 471 41.91 11.48 -5.55
N ARG A 472 43.10 12.09 -5.43
CA ARG A 472 43.31 13.55 -5.58
C ARG A 472 42.92 14.11 -6.95
N GLN A 473 42.91 13.27 -7.98
CA GLN A 473 42.45 13.68 -9.31
C GLN A 473 40.93 13.91 -9.35
N HIS A 474 40.20 13.34 -8.39
CA HIS A 474 38.74 13.31 -8.42
C HIS A 474 38.07 13.84 -7.15
N CYS A 475 38.71 13.88 -6.00
CA CYS A 475 38.08 14.30 -4.74
C CYS A 475 39.11 14.73 -3.69
N GLU A 476 38.63 15.11 -2.52
CA GLU A 476 39.48 15.42 -1.37
C GLU A 476 40.07 14.13 -0.78
N VAL A 477 41.29 14.20 -0.25
CA VAL A 477 41.96 13.05 0.36
C VAL A 477 42.32 13.34 1.80
N ASP A 478 41.90 12.43 2.67
CA ASP A 478 42.25 12.36 4.07
C ASP A 478 43.34 11.29 4.27
N LEU A 479 44.55 11.73 4.63
CA LEU A 479 45.64 10.82 4.96
C LEU A 479 45.49 10.37 6.41
N ARG A 480 44.98 9.15 6.60
CA ARG A 480 44.70 8.58 7.93
C ARG A 480 45.92 7.87 8.52
N ASP A 481 45.89 7.68 9.84
CA ASP A 481 46.92 6.92 10.56
C ASP A 481 47.09 5.50 9.99
N PRO A 482 48.30 5.07 9.59
CA PRO A 482 48.55 3.72 9.07
C PRO A 482 48.15 2.59 10.01
N THR A 483 48.07 2.82 11.32
CA THR A 483 47.62 1.81 12.31
C THR A 483 46.16 1.39 12.08
N LEU A 484 45.34 2.27 11.48
CA LEU A 484 43.94 2.01 11.11
C LEU A 484 43.78 1.29 9.76
N ALA A 485 44.89 0.85 9.14
CA ALA A 485 44.89 0.09 7.89
C ALA A 485 45.22 -1.40 8.09
N THR A 486 45.46 -1.83 9.32
CA THR A 486 45.76 -3.23 9.66
C THR A 486 44.53 -4.12 9.54
N ASP A 487 44.71 -5.44 9.48
CA ASP A 487 43.57 -6.39 9.42
C ASP A 487 42.70 -6.39 10.68
N ALA A 488 43.22 -5.88 11.80
CA ALA A 488 42.50 -5.74 13.05
C ALA A 488 41.68 -4.43 13.13
N ALA A 489 41.95 -3.46 12.26
CA ALA A 489 41.23 -2.20 12.24
C ALA A 489 39.85 -2.38 11.58
N THR A 490 38.81 -1.93 12.28
CA THR A 490 37.44 -2.01 11.75
C THR A 490 37.04 -0.72 11.03
N LEU A 491 36.05 -0.82 10.15
CA LEU A 491 35.45 0.36 9.50
C LEU A 491 34.92 1.38 10.53
N LYS A 492 34.49 0.88 11.70
CA LYS A 492 34.09 1.70 12.84
C LYS A 492 35.26 2.56 13.35
N ASP A 493 36.45 2.00 13.49
CA ASP A 493 37.60 2.72 14.05
C ASP A 493 38.08 3.83 13.11
N VAL A 494 38.09 3.55 11.81
CA VAL A 494 38.36 4.54 10.75
C VAL A 494 37.35 5.69 10.82
N CYS A 495 36.06 5.38 10.89
CA CYS A 495 35.02 6.41 10.96
C CYS A 495 35.07 7.21 12.26
N ALA A 496 35.33 6.55 13.40
CA ALA A 496 35.40 7.22 14.69
C ALA A 496 36.57 8.21 14.77
N GLU A 497 37.74 7.84 14.24
CA GLU A 497 38.89 8.74 14.13
C GLU A 497 38.58 9.93 13.23
N PHE A 498 38.04 9.68 12.03
CA PHE A 498 37.71 10.72 11.07
C PHE A 498 36.70 11.72 11.63
N VAL A 499 35.61 11.22 12.23
CA VAL A 499 34.53 12.04 12.77
C VAL A 499 34.99 12.86 13.97
N ARG A 500 35.89 12.35 14.82
CA ARG A 500 36.48 13.13 15.93
C ARG A 500 37.27 14.33 15.45
N ARG A 501 38.07 14.17 14.37
CA ARG A 501 38.84 15.29 13.78
C ARG A 501 37.96 16.37 13.14
N HIS A 502 36.74 16.00 12.72
CA HIS A 502 35.82 16.88 12.00
C HIS A 502 34.54 17.21 12.80
N GLN A 503 34.56 16.96 14.12
CA GLN A 503 33.40 17.21 14.97
C GLN A 503 32.97 18.69 14.88
N GLY A 504 31.67 18.92 14.68
CA GLY A 504 31.10 20.25 14.51
C GLY A 504 31.19 20.83 13.09
N GLN A 505 31.91 20.18 12.17
CA GLN A 505 31.98 20.59 10.75
C GLN A 505 30.98 19.86 9.85
N VAL A 506 30.49 18.70 10.29
CA VAL A 506 29.59 17.82 9.54
C VAL A 506 28.53 17.26 10.48
N ASP A 507 27.30 17.15 9.99
CA ASP A 507 26.15 16.68 10.77
C ASP A 507 25.83 15.22 10.43
N VAL A 508 26.04 14.81 9.17
CA VAL A 508 25.78 13.45 8.67
C VAL A 508 26.94 12.97 7.81
N ILE A 509 27.35 11.72 8.03
CA ILE A 509 28.30 11.01 7.15
C ILE A 509 27.55 9.95 6.36
N CYS A 510 27.78 9.92 5.05
CA CYS A 510 27.53 8.76 4.21
C CYS A 510 28.84 8.00 4.03
N LEU A 511 28.94 6.85 4.68
CA LEU A 511 30.05 5.94 4.58
C LEU A 511 29.84 4.99 3.40
N MET A 512 30.77 4.99 2.46
CA MET A 512 30.67 4.28 1.19
C MET A 512 31.89 3.37 1.01
N GLU A 513 31.67 2.09 0.77
CA GLU A 513 32.78 1.16 0.52
C GLU A 513 33.27 1.34 -0.94
N ALA A 514 34.59 1.40 -1.12
CA ALA A 514 35.25 1.76 -2.37
C ALA A 514 35.17 0.64 -3.43
N ASP A 515 35.01 -0.59 -2.94
CA ASP A 515 34.89 -1.87 -3.63
C ASP A 515 33.45 -2.24 -4.03
N CYS A 516 32.50 -1.32 -3.89
CA CYS A 516 31.14 -1.48 -4.40
C CYS A 516 30.88 -0.56 -5.62
N PRO A 517 31.43 -0.88 -6.81
CA PRO A 517 31.43 0.02 -7.97
C PRO A 517 30.08 0.10 -8.69
N MET A 518 29.15 -0.83 -8.44
CA MET A 518 27.85 -0.87 -9.12
C MET A 518 26.83 0.12 -8.55
N ARG A 519 27.13 0.73 -7.39
CA ARG A 519 26.31 1.76 -6.76
C ARG A 519 26.30 3.04 -7.60
N ASP A 520 25.14 3.67 -7.71
CA ASP A 520 24.96 4.90 -8.45
C ASP A 520 24.48 6.07 -7.58
N ALA A 521 24.35 7.24 -8.21
CA ALA A 521 23.83 8.45 -7.58
C ALA A 521 22.39 8.29 -7.06
N LYS A 522 21.55 7.53 -7.77
CA LYS A 522 20.13 7.32 -7.42
C LYS A 522 19.99 6.51 -6.14
N ALA A 523 20.78 5.47 -5.96
CA ALA A 523 20.83 4.66 -4.74
C ALA A 523 21.21 5.51 -3.52
N LEU A 524 22.20 6.40 -3.67
CA LEU A 524 22.59 7.34 -2.61
C LEU A 524 21.49 8.36 -2.29
N GLN A 525 20.77 8.86 -3.29
CA GLN A 525 19.63 9.78 -3.09
C GLN A 525 18.45 9.11 -2.38
N VAL A 526 18.14 7.86 -2.74
CA VAL A 526 17.11 7.06 -2.06
C VAL A 526 17.52 6.81 -0.61
N GLY A 527 18.77 6.41 -0.36
CA GLY A 527 19.29 6.20 0.99
C GLY A 527 19.27 7.48 1.84
N ALA A 528 19.73 8.60 1.29
CA ALA A 528 19.74 9.88 1.99
C ALA A 528 18.32 10.34 2.35
N ARG A 529 17.36 10.18 1.42
CA ARG A 529 15.97 10.50 1.70
C ARG A 529 15.42 9.64 2.83
N ALA A 530 15.56 8.32 2.74
CA ALA A 530 15.10 7.39 3.76
C ALA A 530 15.70 7.71 5.14
N PHE A 531 16.99 8.05 5.17
CA PHE A 531 17.68 8.44 6.40
C PHE A 531 17.16 9.77 6.98
N LEU A 532 16.95 10.79 6.14
CA LEU A 532 16.50 12.13 6.58
C LEU A 532 15.02 12.17 7.01
N GLU A 533 14.18 11.31 6.43
CA GLU A 533 12.76 11.16 6.78
C GLU A 533 12.55 10.22 7.98
N GLY A 534 13.48 9.30 8.21
CA GLY A 534 13.46 8.36 9.32
C GLY A 534 13.71 9.01 10.70
N LYS A 535 13.38 8.28 11.76
CA LYS A 535 13.68 8.68 13.15
C LYS A 535 14.96 8.02 13.69
N HIS A 536 15.74 7.41 12.81
CA HIS A 536 16.84 6.51 13.12
C HIS A 536 18.19 7.23 13.12
N SER A 537 19.11 6.81 13.99
CA SER A 537 20.46 7.36 14.06
C SER A 537 21.37 6.90 12.93
N MET A 538 21.06 5.75 12.31
CA MET A 538 21.79 5.13 11.22
C MET A 538 20.84 4.43 10.25
N LEU A 539 21.19 4.48 8.95
CA LEU A 539 20.55 3.72 7.89
C LEU A 539 21.60 2.98 7.06
N MET A 540 21.40 1.67 6.86
CA MET A 540 22.32 0.81 6.10
C MET A 540 21.66 0.29 4.83
N SER A 541 22.38 0.33 3.71
CA SER A 541 21.92 -0.33 2.50
C SER A 541 21.99 -1.86 2.62
N VAL A 542 20.93 -2.54 2.19
CA VAL A 542 20.80 -4.00 2.20
C VAL A 542 20.23 -4.49 0.87
N PHE A 543 20.26 -5.80 0.61
CA PHE A 543 19.43 -6.43 -0.41
C PHE A 543 18.73 -7.65 0.18
N SER A 544 17.53 -7.98 -0.31
CA SER A 544 16.78 -9.14 0.16
C SER A 544 17.42 -10.44 -0.33
N TYR A 545 17.59 -11.38 0.59
CA TYR A 545 18.01 -12.74 0.29
C TYR A 545 16.83 -13.51 -0.33
N GLY A 546 16.98 -13.97 -1.58
CA GLY A 546 15.93 -14.74 -2.24
C GLY A 546 16.04 -14.98 -3.75
N THR A 547 16.94 -14.30 -4.46
CA THR A 547 17.00 -14.40 -5.94
C THR A 547 18.27 -15.02 -6.50
N PHE A 548 19.43 -14.88 -5.87
CA PHE A 548 20.66 -15.51 -6.33
C PHE A 548 21.50 -15.96 -5.15
N TYR A 549 22.05 -17.18 -5.24
CA TYR A 549 23.14 -17.62 -4.38
C TYR A 549 24.32 -16.68 -4.64
N PRO A 550 24.79 -15.92 -3.64
CA PRO A 550 26.08 -15.30 -3.78
C PRO A 550 27.10 -16.43 -3.77
N PHE A 551 27.92 -16.54 -4.81
CA PHE A 551 28.95 -17.57 -4.92
C PHE A 551 29.95 -17.56 -3.75
N TRP A 552 30.01 -16.47 -2.98
CA TRP A 552 30.79 -16.40 -1.73
C TRP A 552 30.22 -17.28 -0.60
N ALA A 553 28.93 -17.65 -0.63
CA ALA A 553 28.35 -18.59 0.33
C ALA A 553 28.77 -20.06 0.06
N LEU A 554 29.38 -20.35 -1.10
CA LEU A 554 29.87 -21.68 -1.49
C LEU A 554 31.40 -21.75 -1.65
N ALA A 555 32.11 -20.63 -1.44
CA ALA A 555 33.56 -20.61 -1.54
C ALA A 555 34.21 -21.04 -0.22
N ASN A 556 34.19 -22.36 0.04
CA ASN A 556 35.29 -23.08 0.68
C ASN A 556 35.04 -24.59 0.59
N LYS A 557 35.15 -25.13 -0.64
CA LYS A 557 35.63 -26.51 -0.77
C LYS A 557 37.13 -26.48 -0.48
N THR A 558 37.54 -26.97 0.68
CA THR A 558 38.85 -27.61 0.79
C THR A 558 38.68 -29.10 0.48
N LEU A 559 39.69 -29.62 -0.21
CA LEU A 559 39.74 -30.92 -0.88
C LEU A 559 40.08 -32.08 0.07
N GLU A 560 39.86 -31.92 1.38
CA GLU A 560 40.30 -32.88 2.39
C GLU A 560 39.27 -32.97 3.52
N GLY A 561 38.24 -33.79 3.30
CA GLY A 561 37.66 -34.72 4.27
C GLY A 561 37.29 -34.34 5.72
N GLU A 562 37.40 -33.09 6.18
CA GLU A 562 37.11 -32.74 7.58
C GLU A 562 35.93 -31.77 7.72
N ASN A 563 35.01 -32.14 8.62
CA ASN A 563 33.83 -31.35 8.97
C ASN A 563 34.24 -30.03 9.64
N LEU A 564 33.77 -28.89 9.12
CA LEU A 564 33.90 -27.60 9.78
C LEU A 564 32.98 -27.51 11.01
N PRO A 565 33.50 -27.29 12.24
CA PRO A 565 32.70 -26.95 13.40
C PRO A 565 32.41 -25.44 13.34
N GLY A 566 31.28 -25.03 12.78
CA GLY A 566 30.98 -23.61 12.69
C GLY A 566 29.69 -23.16 12.02
N TYR A 567 28.89 -24.06 11.45
CA TYR A 567 27.54 -23.68 10.98
C TYR A 567 26.56 -23.69 12.15
N GLN A 568 26.46 -22.57 12.89
CA GLN A 568 25.17 -22.24 13.48
C GLN A 568 24.26 -21.84 12.32
N PHE A 569 23.19 -22.59 12.08
CA PHE A 569 22.09 -22.12 11.26
C PHE A 569 21.72 -20.71 11.75
N PHE A 570 21.60 -19.72 10.85
CA PHE A 570 21.15 -18.35 11.17
C PHE A 570 19.88 -18.32 12.02
N PHE A 571 19.14 -19.41 11.99
CA PHE A 571 18.06 -19.74 12.88
C PHE A 571 18.55 -20.65 14.02
N SER A 572 18.88 -20.08 15.17
CA SER A 572 19.16 -20.82 16.41
C SER A 572 17.96 -21.65 16.89
N LYS A 573 16.76 -21.34 16.38
CA LYS A 573 15.53 -22.12 16.54
C LYS A 573 15.22 -22.88 15.26
N LYS A 574 14.88 -24.18 15.38
CA LYS A 574 14.23 -24.91 14.29
C LYS A 574 12.86 -24.28 14.03
N TYR A 575 12.74 -23.51 12.95
CA TYR A 575 11.46 -23.02 12.48
C TYR A 575 10.73 -24.16 11.76
N LEU A 576 9.71 -24.73 12.39
CA LEU A 576 8.79 -25.70 11.79
C LEU A 576 7.68 -24.99 11.01
N VAL A 577 8.05 -24.00 10.20
CA VAL A 577 7.12 -23.18 9.40
C VAL A 577 7.51 -23.29 7.93
N LYS A 578 6.55 -23.02 7.03
CA LYS A 578 6.83 -23.04 5.58
C LYS A 578 7.87 -21.96 5.25
N SER A 579 8.70 -22.17 4.24
CA SER A 579 9.77 -21.21 3.88
C SER A 579 9.26 -19.81 3.56
N GLN A 580 8.00 -19.69 3.09
CA GLN A 580 7.32 -18.40 2.85
C GLN A 580 6.92 -17.64 4.13
N GLN A 581 6.96 -18.32 5.28
CA GLN A 581 6.66 -17.76 6.60
C GLN A 581 7.93 -17.38 7.37
N LEU A 582 9.11 -17.66 6.81
CA LEU A 582 10.36 -17.21 7.40
C LEU A 582 10.49 -15.69 7.24
N PRO A 583 11.05 -14.99 8.23
CA PRO A 583 11.32 -13.57 8.11
C PRO A 583 12.22 -13.31 6.90
N LYS A 584 11.98 -12.20 6.20
CA LYS A 584 12.89 -11.75 5.15
C LYS A 584 14.28 -11.59 5.75
N VAL A 585 15.26 -12.23 5.12
CA VAL A 585 16.66 -12.12 5.52
C VAL A 585 17.29 -11.08 4.60
N TYR A 586 17.97 -10.11 5.20
CA TYR A 586 18.65 -9.05 4.47
C TYR A 586 20.16 -9.24 4.60
N CYS A 587 20.87 -9.05 3.50
CA CYS A 587 22.33 -8.98 3.51
C CYS A 587 22.75 -7.51 3.41
N PRO A 588 23.64 -7.01 4.29
CA PRO A 588 24.32 -5.74 4.07
C PRO A 588 24.96 -5.71 2.69
N SER A 589 24.75 -4.63 1.93
CA SER A 589 25.25 -4.54 0.56
C SER A 589 26.64 -3.92 0.42
N GLY A 590 27.20 -3.35 1.50
CA GLY A 590 28.42 -2.53 1.43
C GLY A 590 28.24 -1.21 0.66
N ALA A 591 27.07 -0.95 0.05
CA ALA A 591 26.85 0.19 -0.81
C ALA A 591 26.89 1.52 -0.04
N PHE A 592 26.17 1.70 1.07
CA PHE A 592 26.31 2.90 1.89
C PHE A 592 25.75 2.71 3.30
N LYS A 593 26.23 3.55 4.22
CA LYS A 593 25.69 3.71 5.57
C LYS A 593 25.60 5.20 5.88
N PHE A 594 24.39 5.71 6.09
CA PHE A 594 24.18 7.08 6.59
C PHE A 594 24.12 7.05 8.11
N PHE A 595 24.79 7.99 8.78
CA PHE A 595 24.67 8.13 10.24
C PHE A 595 24.83 9.56 10.72
N GLN A 596 24.15 9.88 11.82
CA GLN A 596 24.28 11.16 12.49
C GLN A 596 25.59 11.20 13.28
N VAL A 597 26.39 12.24 13.05
CA VAL A 597 27.72 12.38 13.66
C VAL A 597 27.66 12.43 15.19
N SER A 598 26.69 13.18 15.74
CA SER A 598 26.50 13.29 17.19
C SER A 598 26.20 11.94 17.83
N ARG A 599 25.25 11.19 17.27
CA ARG A 599 24.85 9.86 17.76
C ARG A 599 25.95 8.81 17.62
N PHE A 600 26.66 8.83 16.50
CA PHE A 600 27.75 7.89 16.28
C PHE A 600 28.91 8.09 17.26
N LEU A 601 29.18 9.33 17.70
CA LEU A 601 30.19 9.62 18.73
C LEU A 601 29.75 9.18 20.14
N GLU A 602 28.45 9.27 20.47
CA GLU A 602 27.89 8.80 21.75
C GLU A 602 28.05 7.29 21.90
N THR A 603 27.68 6.52 20.87
CA THR A 603 27.76 5.06 20.85
C THR A 603 28.32 4.57 19.52
N PRO A 604 29.67 4.52 19.35
CA PRO A 604 30.28 4.10 18.10
C PRO A 604 29.94 2.65 17.76
N SER A 605 28.97 2.45 16.87
CA SER A 605 28.53 1.15 16.35
C SER A 605 28.13 1.28 14.89
N MET A 606 28.43 0.27 14.09
CA MET A 606 27.91 0.13 12.72
C MET A 606 26.55 -0.57 12.68
N TYR A 607 26.05 -1.01 13.85
CA TYR A 607 24.78 -1.69 14.07
C TYR A 607 24.18 -1.20 15.40
N PRO A 608 23.70 0.05 15.48
CA PRO A 608 22.98 0.51 16.67
C PRO A 608 21.59 -0.15 16.77
N ASP A 609 20.99 -0.13 17.96
CA ASP A 609 19.66 -0.74 18.19
C ASP A 609 18.54 -0.09 17.37
N ASP A 610 18.71 1.18 16.98
CA ASP A 610 17.79 1.94 16.14
C ASP A 610 18.21 1.96 14.66
N LEU A 611 19.01 0.99 14.21
CA LEU A 611 19.40 0.85 12.79
C LEU A 611 18.18 0.63 11.90
N ASP A 612 18.09 1.43 10.84
CA ASP A 612 17.15 1.21 9.73
C ASP A 612 17.86 0.68 8.48
N VAL A 613 17.10 0.15 7.54
CA VAL A 613 17.63 -0.47 6.32
C VAL A 613 17.02 0.10 5.05
N CYS A 614 17.86 0.28 4.03
CA CYS A 614 17.44 0.67 2.69
C CYS A 614 17.70 -0.48 1.71
N GLU A 615 16.63 -1.13 1.27
CA GLU A 615 16.70 -2.25 0.32
C GLU A 615 17.07 -1.74 -1.09
N LEU A 616 18.15 -2.29 -1.64
CA LEU A 616 18.64 -2.03 -2.99
C LEU A 616 18.47 -3.30 -3.85
N PRO A 617 18.33 -3.14 -5.17
CA PRO A 617 18.49 -4.26 -6.09
C PRO A 617 19.86 -4.92 -5.93
N TRP A 618 19.93 -6.26 -6.01
CA TRP A 618 21.15 -7.01 -5.73
C TRP A 618 22.34 -6.60 -6.64
N TYR A 619 22.07 -6.20 -7.88
CA TYR A 619 23.11 -5.79 -8.83
C TYR A 619 23.71 -4.41 -8.51
N LYS A 620 23.05 -3.59 -7.67
CA LYS A 620 23.59 -2.33 -7.13
C LYS A 620 24.39 -2.53 -5.84
N ALA A 621 24.44 -3.77 -5.35
CA ALA A 621 24.94 -4.18 -4.05
C ALA A 621 26.15 -5.14 -4.14
N LEU A 622 26.89 -5.10 -5.25
CA LEU A 622 28.02 -6.01 -5.50
C LEU A 622 29.29 -5.49 -4.82
N ASP A 623 29.69 -6.15 -3.73
CA ASP A 623 30.99 -5.97 -3.06
C ASP A 623 32.08 -6.81 -3.76
N ILE A 624 33.17 -6.16 -4.17
CA ILE A 624 34.30 -6.78 -4.87
C ILE A 624 35.41 -7.16 -3.89
N ASP A 625 35.51 -8.45 -3.61
CA ASP A 625 36.39 -8.95 -2.56
C ASP A 625 37.28 -10.13 -3.01
N THR A 626 36.86 -10.88 -4.02
CA THR A 626 37.65 -11.93 -4.69
C THR A 626 37.80 -11.66 -6.20
N TYR A 627 38.77 -12.31 -6.85
CA TYR A 627 38.92 -12.22 -8.31
C TYR A 627 37.66 -12.65 -9.09
N LYS A 628 36.83 -13.53 -8.51
CA LYS A 628 35.55 -13.91 -9.12
C LYS A 628 34.55 -12.76 -9.09
N ASP A 629 34.43 -12.06 -7.95
CA ASP A 629 33.62 -10.83 -7.84
C ASP A 629 34.10 -9.80 -8.86
N LEU A 630 35.43 -9.61 -8.97
CA LEU A 630 36.02 -8.67 -9.91
C LEU A 630 35.64 -8.95 -11.37
N ILE A 631 35.75 -10.22 -11.81
CA ILE A 631 35.38 -10.62 -13.17
C ILE A 631 33.88 -10.42 -13.38
N MET A 632 33.06 -10.87 -12.43
CA MET A 632 31.60 -10.73 -12.50
C MET A 632 31.19 -9.26 -12.58
N GLY A 633 31.73 -8.42 -11.70
CA GLY A 633 31.45 -6.99 -11.67
C GLY A 633 31.87 -6.30 -12.96
N LYS A 634 33.03 -6.63 -13.54
CA LYS A 634 33.43 -6.10 -14.84
C LYS A 634 32.46 -6.50 -15.95
N MET A 635 32.03 -7.76 -15.99
CA MET A 635 31.03 -8.22 -16.95
C MET A 635 29.71 -7.46 -16.76
N MET A 636 29.21 -7.37 -15.53
CA MET A 636 27.97 -6.66 -15.22
C MET A 636 28.05 -5.19 -15.62
N GLN A 637 29.17 -4.52 -15.37
CA GLN A 637 29.38 -3.14 -15.77
C GLN A 637 29.42 -2.97 -17.29
N LEU A 638 30.02 -3.91 -18.03
CA LEU A 638 29.99 -3.91 -19.50
C LEU A 638 28.57 -4.11 -20.04
N PHE A 639 27.80 -5.04 -19.47
CA PHE A 639 26.39 -5.24 -19.81
C PHE A 639 25.56 -3.99 -19.51
N LEU A 640 25.80 -3.34 -18.37
CA LEU A 640 25.13 -2.09 -18.00
C LEU A 640 25.43 -0.98 -19.01
N ASN A 641 26.68 -0.84 -19.43
CA ASN A 641 27.10 0.13 -20.45
C ASN A 641 26.44 -0.13 -21.81
N GLN A 642 26.21 -1.40 -22.17
CA GLN A 642 25.68 -1.79 -23.47
C GLN A 642 24.14 -1.78 -23.53
N HIS A 643 23.46 -2.16 -22.45
CA HIS A 643 22.02 -2.44 -22.45
C HIS A 643 21.20 -1.56 -21.50
N GLY A 644 21.85 -0.72 -20.68
CA GLY A 644 21.18 0.10 -19.67
C GLY A 644 20.72 -0.68 -18.44
N GLU A 645 20.16 0.04 -17.46
CA GLU A 645 19.76 -0.54 -16.17
C GLU A 645 18.59 -1.53 -16.28
N ASP A 646 17.66 -1.26 -17.18
CA ASP A 646 16.48 -2.09 -17.44
C ASP A 646 16.83 -3.53 -17.83
N PHE A 647 18.07 -3.80 -18.27
CA PHE A 647 18.53 -5.15 -18.59
C PHE A 647 18.45 -6.08 -17.37
N PHE A 648 19.07 -5.69 -16.25
CA PHE A 648 19.10 -6.55 -15.06
C PHE A 648 17.71 -6.74 -14.45
N GLU A 649 16.87 -5.71 -14.50
CA GLU A 649 15.47 -5.79 -14.03
C GLU A 649 14.62 -6.72 -14.91
N ARG A 650 14.81 -6.67 -16.23
CA ARG A 650 14.13 -7.59 -17.17
C ARG A 650 14.59 -9.03 -16.98
N GLU A 651 15.89 -9.26 -16.88
CA GLU A 651 16.45 -10.61 -16.69
C GLU A 651 16.06 -11.20 -15.33
N GLU A 652 16.08 -10.40 -14.26
CA GLU A 652 15.61 -10.84 -12.93
C GLU A 652 14.12 -11.19 -12.98
N LYS A 653 13.29 -10.38 -13.64
CA LYS A 653 11.87 -10.68 -13.83
C LYS A 653 11.66 -11.97 -14.63
N GLN A 654 12.37 -12.17 -15.73
CA GLN A 654 12.30 -13.40 -16.53
C GLN A 654 12.76 -14.63 -15.74
N PHE A 655 13.84 -14.50 -14.96
CA PHE A 655 14.32 -15.57 -14.09
C PHE A 655 13.31 -15.91 -12.99
N LEU A 656 12.72 -14.90 -12.36
CA LEU A 656 11.68 -15.08 -11.34
C LEU A 656 10.43 -15.74 -11.91
N GLU A 657 9.96 -15.29 -13.08
CA GLU A 657 8.84 -15.90 -13.81
C GLU A 657 9.16 -17.36 -14.17
N TYR A 658 10.36 -17.63 -14.69
CA TYR A 658 10.81 -19.00 -15.00
C TYR A 658 10.86 -19.87 -13.74
N ARG A 659 11.46 -19.38 -12.65
CA ARG A 659 11.55 -20.06 -11.36
C ARG A 659 10.16 -20.37 -10.82
N ASP A 660 9.24 -19.41 -10.84
CA ASP A 660 7.91 -19.57 -10.28
C ASP A 660 7.08 -20.55 -11.13
N ASN A 661 7.24 -20.53 -12.45
CA ASN A 661 6.67 -21.53 -13.36
C ASN A 661 7.24 -22.94 -13.11
N MET A 662 8.56 -23.06 -12.90
CA MET A 662 9.24 -24.32 -12.57
C MET A 662 8.82 -24.86 -11.17
N LEU A 663 8.59 -23.97 -10.20
CA LEU A 663 8.10 -24.34 -8.87
C LEU A 663 6.64 -24.80 -8.94
N ALA A 664 5.82 -24.20 -9.82
CA ALA A 664 4.42 -24.53 -10.02
C ALA A 664 4.19 -25.82 -10.82
N SER A 665 5.09 -26.21 -11.74
CA SER A 665 4.88 -27.37 -12.64
C SER A 665 4.91 -28.74 -11.92
N GLY A 666 5.44 -28.81 -10.69
CA GLY A 666 5.52 -30.05 -9.90
C GLY A 666 6.43 -31.14 -10.49
N ASN A 667 7.08 -30.90 -11.63
CA ASN A 667 7.90 -31.86 -12.34
C ASN A 667 9.34 -31.88 -11.79
N LEU A 668 9.72 -32.98 -11.13
CA LEU A 668 11.05 -33.18 -10.54
C LEU A 668 12.21 -33.19 -11.55
N THR A 669 11.91 -33.41 -12.84
CA THR A 669 12.91 -33.48 -13.92
C THR A 669 13.21 -32.10 -14.51
N GLU A 670 12.23 -31.20 -14.52
CA GLU A 670 12.44 -29.78 -14.87
C GLU A 670 13.05 -28.97 -13.72
N ARG A 671 12.87 -29.44 -12.47
CA ARG A 671 13.46 -28.82 -11.26
C ARG A 671 14.94 -29.13 -11.06
N LYS A 672 15.46 -30.19 -11.66
CA LYS A 672 16.88 -30.58 -11.63
C LYS A 672 17.60 -29.96 -12.81
#